data_AF-A0A9D9D4N5-F1
#
_entry.id   AF-A0A9D9D4N5-F1
#
_cell.length_a   1.000
_cell.length_b   1.000
_cell.length_c   1.000
_cell.angle_alpha   90.00
_cell.angle_beta   90.00
_cell.angle_gamma   90.00
#
_symmetry.space_group_name_H-M   'P 1'
#
loop_
_entity.id
_entity.type
_entity.pdbx_description
1 polymer ?
#
loop_
_entity_poly.entity_id
_entity_poly.type
_entity_poly.pdbx_seq_one_letter_code
_entity_poly.pdbx_strand_id
1 'polypeptide(L)'
;MLKLFRYHLLIIVLITIAVIKCTYEPLPEPEVPEFNTKINIPLLEVDYKFTELVDPENNILSNVDSDYIYFRFQGDIDTTTLTRDIFVLPVNMSFEITQSFEEIDQSYFNLNISHTERFRLSEVLNEHLPSDYNIVVDSIPRMTMFDSRQGFRVFDKYGIPFFKRVDYVTIGDGDLFVTIDNRLGLDISPVIIQIVDTRGNVIYNASHDIIESGTTIEDGEYGNLAGVSIADSIYFIIAAEIPGTDGQPHTIPAGTDPYASLSVSLNVREVESVTGIPKPISFDIRRKLPKSKNTVINAVLAMTQTNPQDTNFLKITYNNNTDLNLLNKVTLLNFYDEDGVVALENTISGGTQIISKKRLDGDTLRNPDGVSVVDSIFIKAEFDFLPNAEDTLVTIRIGKGAGGLGINLYISNMLLSEITGFFNLYFDIPPMTIRNIPEGLDFVKFKYAYLLITIYNQIQTSTYLNLDLNGYKNGNVAKTITVEDTITKATDAIPVSESIIKVNVAPLFNLLPDSIEVTGVAYIPSNDTSRLQVGKSFWGSYEVNVPFVMKTKPVTFIPVKSTVLEPVDEDTRQRIKTGLVSAEVMYNVENGCPLAGTLQLLFSNFDYFPLDSSEENLDSGYVWINDSLFADTDTGLVYISIDTLFGVRLPKAEIDQVDGSVKNPGFISESSVLDTVKLFRIIEDKVHYIRPRIFLDSTSTYVRVSDRNMVKISSLLSITISSEGLLK
;
A
#
# COMPACT_ATOMS: atom_id res chain seq x y z
N MET A 1 76.28 -120.92 68.23
CA MET A 1 75.31 -121.14 67.13
C MET A 1 73.89 -120.61 67.38
N LEU A 2 73.41 -120.47 68.63
CA LEU A 2 72.02 -120.04 68.91
C LEU A 2 71.71 -118.53 68.74
N LYS A 3 72.72 -117.64 68.69
CA LYS A 3 72.52 -116.18 68.51
C LYS A 3 72.31 -115.75 67.06
N LEU A 4 72.82 -116.50 66.07
CA LEU A 4 72.65 -116.18 64.65
C LEU A 4 71.21 -116.45 64.16
N PHE A 5 70.56 -117.49 64.72
CA PHE A 5 69.21 -117.89 64.33
C PHE A 5 68.12 -116.89 64.77
N ARG A 6 68.33 -116.19 65.89
CA ARG A 6 67.41 -115.12 66.35
C ARG A 6 67.45 -113.87 65.48
N TYR A 7 68.61 -113.53 64.92
CA TYR A 7 68.74 -112.37 64.02
C TYR A 7 68.09 -112.64 62.66
N HIS A 8 68.22 -113.86 62.13
CA HIS A 8 67.56 -114.25 60.88
C HIS A 8 66.04 -114.39 61.03
N LEU A 9 65.54 -114.86 62.18
CA LEU A 9 64.10 -114.87 62.45
C LEU A 9 63.53 -113.45 62.57
N LEU A 10 64.26 -112.52 63.21
CA LEU A 10 63.82 -111.13 63.33
C LEU A 10 63.79 -110.42 61.96
N ILE A 11 64.76 -110.71 61.08
CA ILE A 11 64.82 -110.17 59.71
C ILE A 11 63.69 -110.77 58.85
N ILE A 12 63.40 -112.07 58.97
CA ILE A 12 62.29 -112.70 58.25
C ILE A 12 60.93 -112.16 58.73
N VAL A 13 60.76 -111.92 60.04
CA VAL A 13 59.55 -111.29 60.60
C VAL A 13 59.41 -109.82 60.17
N LEU A 14 60.51 -109.05 60.12
CA LEU A 14 60.50 -107.68 59.60
C LEU A 14 60.19 -107.60 58.09
N ILE A 15 60.71 -108.54 57.29
CA ILE A 15 60.44 -108.61 55.84
C ILE A 15 58.99 -109.06 55.60
N THR A 16 58.45 -109.99 56.38
CA THR A 16 57.04 -110.39 56.26
C THR A 16 56.07 -109.30 56.70
N ILE A 17 56.41 -108.49 57.71
CA ILE A 17 55.62 -107.30 58.09
C ILE A 17 55.71 -106.20 57.01
N ALA A 18 56.85 -106.06 56.31
CA ALA A 18 57.02 -105.10 55.22
C ALA A 18 56.23 -105.48 53.95
N VAL A 19 56.01 -106.77 53.69
CA VAL A 19 55.26 -107.24 52.50
C VAL A 19 53.74 -107.22 52.72
N ILE A 20 53.25 -107.30 53.96
CA ILE A 20 51.79 -107.29 54.27
C ILE A 20 51.19 -105.87 54.30
N LYS A 21 52.01 -104.81 54.33
CA LYS A 21 51.52 -103.42 54.34
C LYS A 21 51.50 -102.70 52.99
N CYS A 22 51.81 -103.38 51.88
CA CYS A 22 51.54 -102.86 50.54
C CYS A 22 50.14 -103.30 50.08
N THR A 23 49.10 -102.64 50.58
CA THR A 23 47.81 -102.61 49.87
C THR A 23 47.98 -101.68 48.68
N TYR A 24 48.07 -102.26 47.49
CA TYR A 24 47.94 -101.53 46.23
C TYR A 24 46.53 -100.93 46.17
N GLU A 25 46.39 -99.65 46.47
CA GLU A 25 45.22 -98.87 46.05
C GLU A 25 45.34 -98.70 44.53
N PRO A 26 44.44 -99.29 43.72
CA PRO A 26 44.39 -98.93 42.31
C PRO A 26 44.16 -97.42 42.22
N LEU A 27 44.96 -96.76 41.38
CA LEU A 27 44.67 -95.39 40.97
C LEU A 27 43.19 -95.31 40.56
N PRO A 28 42.43 -94.29 41.00
CA PRO A 28 41.09 -94.07 40.46
C PRO A 28 41.19 -94.10 38.93
N GLU A 29 40.20 -94.73 38.27
CA GLU A 29 40.13 -94.70 36.81
C GLU A 29 40.33 -93.25 36.34
N PRO A 30 41.18 -92.99 35.33
CA PRO A 30 41.38 -91.64 34.86
C PRO A 30 40.01 -91.08 34.47
N GLU A 31 39.58 -90.01 35.14
CA GLU A 31 38.40 -89.25 34.74
C GLU A 31 38.62 -88.83 33.29
N VAL A 32 37.84 -89.42 32.38
CA VAL A 32 37.84 -89.03 30.97
C VAL A 32 37.50 -87.55 30.93
N PRO A 33 38.34 -86.68 30.34
CA PRO A 33 38.03 -85.27 30.27
C PRO A 33 36.72 -85.08 29.51
N GLU A 34 35.72 -84.50 30.17
CA GLU A 34 34.48 -84.07 29.52
C GLU A 34 34.81 -82.91 28.58
N PHE A 35 34.96 -83.19 27.29
CA PHE A 35 35.10 -82.15 26.29
C PHE A 35 33.71 -81.62 25.95
N ASN A 36 33.46 -80.35 26.24
CA ASN A 36 32.26 -79.65 25.82
C ASN A 36 32.57 -78.78 24.61
N THR A 37 31.74 -78.87 23.58
CA THR A 37 31.83 -78.03 22.38
C THR A 37 30.72 -76.99 22.41
N LYS A 38 31.05 -75.74 22.05
CA LYS A 38 30.05 -74.67 21.90
C LYS A 38 29.72 -74.46 20.42
N ILE A 39 28.44 -74.53 20.10
CA ILE A 39 27.89 -74.13 18.80
C ILE A 39 27.29 -72.74 18.95
N ASN A 40 27.73 -71.83 18.09
CA ASN A 40 27.32 -70.44 18.10
C ASN A 40 26.52 -70.14 16.83
N ILE A 41 25.25 -69.78 16.98
CA ILE A 41 24.34 -69.43 15.89
C ILE A 41 23.94 -67.96 16.03
N PRO A 42 24.25 -67.08 15.06
CA PRO A 42 23.82 -65.68 15.10
C PRO A 42 22.29 -65.61 14.99
N LEU A 43 21.66 -64.81 15.85
CA LEU A 43 20.19 -64.65 15.87
C LEU A 43 19.75 -63.29 15.31
N LEU A 44 20.45 -62.22 15.67
CA LEU A 44 20.15 -60.86 15.20
C LEU A 44 21.42 -60.01 15.25
N GLU A 45 21.71 -59.27 14.19
CA GLU A 45 22.76 -58.25 14.17
C GLU A 45 22.26 -57.06 13.35
N VAL A 46 21.69 -56.06 14.03
CA VAL A 46 21.01 -54.92 13.38
C VAL A 46 21.28 -53.62 14.11
N ASP A 47 21.54 -52.58 13.32
CA ASP A 47 21.62 -51.19 13.75
C ASP A 47 20.35 -50.44 13.33
N TYR A 48 19.46 -50.14 14.27
CA TYR A 48 18.27 -49.33 14.01
C TYR A 48 18.62 -47.85 14.09
N LYS A 49 18.91 -47.22 12.95
CA LYS A 49 19.33 -45.82 12.88
C LYS A 49 18.11 -44.90 12.70
N PHE A 50 18.06 -43.83 13.48
CA PHE A 50 16.99 -42.83 13.34
C PHE A 50 17.14 -41.99 12.06
N THR A 51 18.29 -42.06 11.37
CA THR A 51 18.43 -41.55 10.00
C THR A 51 17.41 -42.16 9.05
N GLU A 52 16.94 -43.39 9.30
CA GLU A 52 15.91 -44.05 8.49
C GLU A 52 14.52 -43.40 8.64
N LEU A 53 14.32 -42.56 9.68
CA LEU A 53 13.12 -41.75 9.81
C LEU A 53 13.15 -40.48 8.95
N VAL A 54 14.32 -40.13 8.41
CA VAL A 54 14.47 -38.96 7.53
C VAL A 54 13.87 -39.31 6.18
N ASP A 55 12.74 -38.67 5.88
CA ASP A 55 11.98 -38.85 4.67
C ASP A 55 11.66 -37.48 4.06
N PRO A 56 12.52 -36.98 3.15
CA PRO A 56 12.32 -35.70 2.50
C PRO A 56 11.03 -35.62 1.67
N GLU A 57 10.52 -36.75 1.16
CA GLU A 57 9.27 -36.79 0.39
C GLU A 57 8.05 -36.52 1.29
N ASN A 58 8.14 -36.93 2.56
CA ASN A 58 7.12 -36.70 3.58
C ASN A 58 7.47 -35.55 4.56
N ASN A 59 8.32 -34.61 4.12
CA ASN A 59 8.69 -33.40 4.85
C ASN A 59 9.46 -33.64 6.17
N ILE A 60 10.08 -34.80 6.36
CA ILE A 60 10.92 -35.11 7.51
C ILE A 60 12.38 -34.91 7.12
N LEU A 61 13.02 -33.93 7.71
CA LEU A 61 14.40 -33.55 7.42
C LEU A 61 15.28 -33.72 8.66
N SER A 62 16.59 -33.85 8.45
CA SER A 62 17.57 -33.69 9.52
C SER A 62 18.49 -32.51 9.23
N ASN A 63 18.95 -31.85 10.29
CA ASN A 63 19.92 -30.78 10.19
C ASN A 63 21.21 -31.23 10.89
N VAL A 64 22.28 -31.42 10.12
CA VAL A 64 23.56 -31.97 10.58
C VAL A 64 24.28 -31.01 11.55
N ASP A 65 24.11 -29.70 11.37
CA ASP A 65 24.69 -28.66 12.22
C ASP A 65 23.93 -28.52 13.53
N SER A 66 22.61 -28.66 13.46
CA SER A 66 21.77 -28.53 14.63
C SER A 66 21.76 -29.81 15.45
N ASP A 67 21.79 -31.01 14.84
CA ASP A 67 21.65 -32.36 15.43
C ASP A 67 20.21 -32.70 15.88
N TYR A 68 19.21 -32.42 15.04
CA TYR A 68 17.82 -32.84 15.28
C TYR A 68 17.10 -33.24 13.99
N ILE A 69 16.10 -34.11 14.12
CA ILE A 69 15.09 -34.38 13.08
C ILE A 69 13.93 -33.39 13.25
N TYR A 70 13.32 -32.95 12.15
CA TYR A 70 12.23 -31.97 12.17
C TYR A 70 11.28 -32.13 10.99
N PHE A 71 10.04 -31.68 11.17
CA PHE A 71 9.15 -31.42 10.04
C PHE A 71 9.38 -30.03 9.48
N ARG A 72 9.41 -29.90 8.15
CA ARG A 72 9.49 -28.63 7.44
C ARG A 72 8.37 -28.50 6.42
N PHE A 73 7.52 -27.50 6.56
CA PHE A 73 6.51 -27.14 5.56
C PHE A 73 6.82 -25.76 5.01
N GLN A 74 6.78 -25.57 3.70
CA GLN A 74 7.08 -24.28 3.09
C GLN A 74 6.07 -23.97 1.97
N GLY A 75 5.86 -22.69 1.71
CA GLY A 75 5.03 -22.23 0.61
C GLY A 75 5.14 -20.72 0.42
N ASP A 76 4.62 -20.24 -0.71
CA ASP A 76 4.62 -18.82 -1.05
C ASP A 76 3.32 -18.16 -0.61
N ILE A 77 3.41 -16.87 -0.29
CA ILE A 77 2.26 -16.00 -0.03
C ILE A 77 2.01 -15.20 -1.31
N ASP A 78 0.78 -15.28 -1.80
CA ASP A 78 0.34 -14.60 -3.01
C ASP A 78 0.66 -13.10 -2.96
N THR A 79 1.02 -12.58 -4.14
CA THR A 79 1.35 -11.16 -4.30
C THR A 79 0.08 -10.35 -4.38
N THR A 80 0.00 -9.30 -3.56
CA THR A 80 -1.02 -8.26 -3.74
C THR A 80 -0.34 -6.97 -4.19
N THR A 81 -0.86 -6.40 -5.26
CA THR A 81 -0.29 -5.22 -5.92
C THR A 81 -1.25 -4.03 -5.81
N LEU A 82 -0.71 -2.85 -5.54
CA LEU A 82 -1.47 -1.60 -5.63
C LEU A 82 -1.82 -1.34 -7.11
N THR A 83 -3.07 -1.65 -7.47
CA THR A 83 -3.59 -1.48 -8.84
C THR A 83 -3.90 -0.01 -9.14
N ARG A 84 -4.09 0.31 -10.42
CA ARG A 84 -4.32 1.69 -10.87
C ARG A 84 -5.64 2.30 -10.37
N ASP A 85 -6.61 1.49 -9.99
CA ASP A 85 -7.97 1.97 -9.66
C ASP A 85 -8.00 2.85 -8.41
N ILE A 86 -7.12 2.60 -7.43
CA ILE A 86 -7.01 3.42 -6.22
C ILE A 86 -6.28 4.76 -6.46
N PHE A 87 -5.71 4.96 -7.65
CA PHE A 87 -4.93 6.14 -8.03
C PHE A 87 -5.69 7.06 -8.99
N VAL A 88 -7.03 6.97 -9.06
CA VAL A 88 -7.85 7.90 -9.83
C VAL A 88 -8.53 8.89 -8.90
N LEU A 89 -8.23 10.18 -9.04
CA LEU A 89 -8.94 11.26 -8.39
C LEU A 89 -10.04 11.79 -9.32
N PRO A 90 -11.33 11.60 -8.99
CA PRO A 90 -12.45 11.94 -9.87
C PRO A 90 -12.76 13.44 -9.80
N VAL A 91 -11.85 14.28 -10.30
CA VAL A 91 -12.02 15.75 -10.28
C VAL A 91 -13.16 16.15 -11.19
N ASN A 92 -13.07 15.86 -12.50
CA ASN A 92 -14.08 16.13 -13.53
C ASN A 92 -14.91 17.40 -13.28
N MET A 93 -14.25 18.55 -13.27
CA MET A 93 -14.83 19.83 -12.86
C MET A 93 -14.78 20.86 -13.98
N SER A 94 -15.87 21.61 -14.13
CA SER A 94 -15.95 22.78 -15.01
C SER A 94 -16.13 24.07 -14.22
N PHE A 95 -15.53 25.13 -14.72
CA PHE A 95 -15.54 26.46 -14.14
C PHE A 95 -15.94 27.45 -15.23
N GLU A 96 -16.90 28.31 -14.94
CA GLU A 96 -17.37 29.33 -15.85
C GLU A 96 -17.06 30.71 -15.26
N ILE A 97 -16.40 31.55 -16.06
CA ILE A 97 -16.15 32.95 -15.76
C ILE A 97 -16.82 33.74 -16.88
N THR A 98 -17.65 34.70 -16.50
CA THR A 98 -18.30 35.59 -17.45
C THR A 98 -18.08 37.03 -17.02
N GLN A 99 -17.61 37.86 -17.95
CA GLN A 99 -17.49 39.30 -17.76
C GLN A 99 -18.26 40.00 -18.87
N SER A 100 -19.26 40.80 -18.50
CA SER A 100 -19.97 41.69 -19.43
C SER A 100 -19.33 43.07 -19.41
N PHE A 101 -19.22 43.72 -20.57
CA PHE A 101 -18.84 45.13 -20.68
C PHE A 101 -20.05 46.05 -20.89
N GLU A 102 -21.25 45.47 -21.02
CA GLU A 102 -22.49 46.23 -21.16
C GLU A 102 -22.90 46.94 -19.85
N GLU A 103 -22.30 46.58 -18.72
CA GLU A 103 -22.66 47.07 -17.37
C GLU A 103 -21.89 48.32 -16.91
N ILE A 104 -21.06 48.95 -17.76
CA ILE A 104 -20.45 50.24 -17.40
C ILE A 104 -21.54 51.30 -17.33
N ASP A 105 -21.87 51.70 -16.10
CA ASP A 105 -22.94 52.65 -15.79
C ASP A 105 -22.65 54.04 -16.39
N GLN A 106 -23.68 54.66 -16.95
CA GLN A 106 -23.60 56.04 -17.45
C GLN A 106 -23.42 57.07 -16.31
N SER A 107 -23.69 56.70 -15.05
CA SER A 107 -23.52 57.57 -13.88
C SER A 107 -22.08 58.05 -13.64
N TYR A 108 -21.09 57.37 -14.23
CA TYR A 108 -19.69 57.79 -14.18
C TYR A 108 -19.38 59.04 -15.02
N PHE A 109 -20.31 59.41 -15.91
CA PHE A 109 -20.17 60.54 -16.80
C PHE A 109 -21.21 61.63 -16.44
N ASN A 110 -20.74 62.86 -16.37
CA ASN A 110 -21.58 64.04 -16.26
C ASN A 110 -22.08 64.40 -17.67
N LEU A 111 -23.17 63.76 -18.05
CA LEU A 111 -23.69 63.77 -19.41
C LEU A 111 -24.59 64.96 -19.74
N ASN A 112 -25.04 65.73 -18.74
CA ASN A 112 -25.92 66.89 -18.95
C ASN A 112 -25.28 68.13 -18.32
N ILE A 113 -24.73 69.00 -19.16
CA ILE A 113 -23.99 70.19 -18.76
C ILE A 113 -24.66 71.41 -19.38
N SER A 114 -25.13 72.33 -18.55
CA SER A 114 -25.74 73.58 -19.00
C SER A 114 -25.03 74.80 -18.44
N HIS A 115 -24.86 75.82 -19.27
CA HIS A 115 -24.41 77.14 -18.88
C HIS A 115 -25.39 78.19 -19.38
N THR A 116 -25.72 79.16 -18.54
CA THR A 116 -26.57 80.28 -18.93
C THR A 116 -25.93 81.56 -18.45
N GLU A 117 -25.81 82.52 -19.36
CA GLU A 117 -25.27 83.84 -19.11
C GLU A 117 -26.28 84.89 -19.57
N ARG A 118 -26.35 86.01 -18.86
CA ARG A 118 -27.23 87.13 -19.21
C ARG A 118 -26.43 88.42 -19.15
N PHE A 119 -26.50 89.16 -20.23
CA PHE A 119 -25.90 90.47 -20.39
C PHE A 119 -27.00 91.51 -20.33
N ARG A 120 -26.82 92.55 -19.53
CA ARG A 120 -27.74 93.70 -19.46
C ARG A 120 -27.03 94.95 -19.95
N LEU A 121 -27.76 95.80 -20.64
CA LEU A 121 -27.19 97.04 -21.16
C LEU A 121 -26.74 97.99 -20.03
N SER A 122 -27.38 97.89 -18.85
CA SER A 122 -26.98 98.56 -17.61
C SER A 122 -25.59 98.19 -17.08
N GLU A 123 -25.03 97.05 -17.47
CA GLU A 123 -23.72 96.57 -17.00
C GLU A 123 -22.56 97.27 -17.72
N VAL A 124 -22.83 97.87 -18.88
CA VAL A 124 -21.82 98.49 -19.75
C VAL A 124 -22.09 99.98 -19.99
N LEU A 125 -23.34 100.43 -19.90
CA LEU A 125 -23.67 101.86 -19.95
C LEU A 125 -23.55 102.48 -18.56
N ASN A 126 -22.97 103.69 -18.48
CA ASN A 126 -22.92 104.48 -17.25
C ASN A 126 -24.25 105.22 -16.98
N GLU A 127 -25.37 104.55 -17.23
CA GLU A 127 -26.73 105.05 -17.09
C GLU A 127 -27.48 104.22 -16.03
N HIS A 128 -28.34 104.86 -15.22
CA HIS A 128 -29.17 104.14 -14.25
C HIS A 128 -30.39 103.53 -14.96
N LEU A 129 -30.31 102.23 -15.25
CA LEU A 129 -31.39 101.44 -15.83
C LEU A 129 -31.90 100.40 -14.81
N PRO A 130 -33.21 100.10 -14.77
CA PRO A 130 -34.28 100.72 -15.55
C PRO A 130 -34.60 102.15 -15.05
N SER A 131 -34.88 103.08 -15.98
CA SER A 131 -35.28 104.46 -15.66
C SER A 131 -36.79 104.67 -15.85
N ASP A 132 -37.38 105.59 -15.08
CA ASP A 132 -38.82 105.93 -15.17
C ASP A 132 -39.21 106.67 -16.48
N TYR A 133 -38.22 107.05 -17.30
CA TYR A 133 -38.40 107.74 -18.58
C TYR A 133 -37.49 107.16 -19.66
N ASN A 134 -37.83 107.39 -20.93
CA ASN A 134 -37.01 106.94 -22.06
C ASN A 134 -35.64 107.63 -22.01
N ILE A 135 -34.56 106.86 -22.09
CA ILE A 135 -33.19 107.40 -22.18
C ILE A 135 -32.77 107.40 -23.66
N VAL A 136 -32.36 108.55 -24.18
CA VAL A 136 -31.75 108.65 -25.52
C VAL A 136 -30.25 108.77 -25.33
N VAL A 137 -29.51 107.75 -25.75
CA VAL A 137 -28.04 107.76 -25.78
C VAL A 137 -27.57 108.15 -27.18
N ASP A 138 -26.58 109.05 -27.25
CA ASP A 138 -26.08 109.60 -28.52
C ASP A 138 -25.57 108.53 -29.49
N SER A 139 -24.91 107.49 -28.95
CA SER A 139 -24.56 106.28 -29.70
C SER A 139 -24.19 105.14 -28.77
N ILE A 140 -24.43 103.90 -29.21
CA ILE A 140 -23.94 102.69 -28.53
C ILE A 140 -22.71 102.20 -29.28
N PRO A 141 -21.52 102.10 -28.62
CA PRO A 141 -20.31 101.62 -29.27
C PRO A 141 -20.40 100.12 -29.55
N ARG A 142 -19.59 99.64 -30.51
CA ARG A 142 -19.37 98.20 -30.69
C ARG A 142 -18.82 97.61 -29.40
N MET A 143 -19.39 96.49 -28.96
CA MET A 143 -19.00 95.82 -27.72
C MET A 143 -19.10 94.31 -27.84
N THR A 144 -18.23 93.61 -27.14
CA THR A 144 -18.27 92.15 -27.00
C THR A 144 -19.06 91.79 -25.76
N MET A 145 -19.91 90.78 -25.87
CA MET A 145 -20.73 90.20 -24.82
C MET A 145 -20.37 88.73 -24.64
N PHE A 146 -20.62 88.21 -23.44
CA PHE A 146 -20.45 86.80 -23.10
C PHE A 146 -19.04 86.26 -23.36
N ASP A 147 -17.99 87.10 -23.36
CA ASP A 147 -16.58 86.69 -23.52
C ASP A 147 -16.12 85.92 -22.29
N SER A 148 -16.62 84.69 -22.18
CA SER A 148 -16.50 83.83 -21.03
C SER A 148 -15.99 82.45 -21.46
N ARG A 149 -15.10 81.91 -20.62
CA ARG A 149 -14.57 80.55 -20.76
C ARG A 149 -14.97 79.74 -19.54
N GLN A 150 -16.05 78.98 -19.67
CA GLN A 150 -16.57 78.17 -18.57
C GLN A 150 -16.09 76.72 -18.69
N GLY A 151 -15.39 76.24 -17.67
CA GLY A 151 -14.91 74.85 -17.59
C GLY A 151 -15.90 73.91 -16.92
N PHE A 152 -16.03 72.70 -17.46
CA PHE A 152 -16.85 71.62 -16.92
C PHE A 152 -16.08 70.30 -16.89
N ARG A 153 -16.20 69.56 -15.78
CA ARG A 153 -15.67 68.20 -15.68
C ARG A 153 -16.72 67.21 -16.17
N VAL A 154 -16.37 66.44 -17.19
CA VAL A 154 -17.25 65.45 -17.81
C VAL A 154 -17.13 64.11 -17.09
N PHE A 155 -15.93 63.69 -16.67
CA PHE A 155 -15.76 62.46 -15.90
C PHE A 155 -14.51 62.50 -15.02
N ASP A 156 -14.37 61.52 -14.12
CA ASP A 156 -13.11 61.28 -13.42
C ASP A 156 -12.21 60.33 -14.20
N LYS A 157 -11.13 60.86 -14.79
CA LYS A 157 -10.16 60.07 -15.56
C LYS A 157 -9.54 58.89 -14.81
N TYR A 158 -9.56 58.87 -13.47
CA TYR A 158 -9.07 57.76 -12.66
C TYR A 158 -10.19 56.95 -11.98
N GLY A 159 -11.45 57.36 -12.17
CA GLY A 159 -12.62 56.78 -11.51
C GLY A 159 -13.41 55.79 -12.36
N ILE A 160 -13.09 55.64 -13.65
CA ILE A 160 -13.82 54.74 -14.55
C ILE A 160 -13.34 53.28 -14.35
N PRO A 161 -14.25 52.32 -14.14
CA PRO A 161 -13.92 50.89 -14.05
C PRO A 161 -13.10 50.39 -15.25
N PHE A 162 -12.28 49.36 -15.04
CA PHE A 162 -11.41 48.74 -16.07
C PHE A 162 -10.29 49.63 -16.64
N PHE A 163 -10.16 50.88 -16.21
CA PHE A 163 -9.08 51.77 -16.64
C PHE A 163 -8.20 52.19 -15.46
N LYS A 164 -6.88 52.25 -15.70
CA LYS A 164 -5.94 52.99 -14.83
C LYS A 164 -6.01 54.48 -15.10
N ARG A 165 -6.34 54.86 -16.33
CA ARG A 165 -6.53 56.25 -16.78
C ARG A 165 -7.39 56.26 -18.03
N VAL A 166 -8.39 57.11 -18.08
CA VAL A 166 -9.18 57.40 -19.28
C VAL A 166 -8.68 58.69 -19.91
N ASP A 167 -8.49 58.68 -21.23
CA ASP A 167 -8.01 59.83 -21.98
C ASP A 167 -9.19 60.59 -22.61
N TYR A 168 -10.17 59.86 -23.17
CA TYR A 168 -11.41 60.44 -23.70
C TYR A 168 -12.53 59.39 -23.75
N VAL A 169 -13.76 59.87 -23.94
CA VAL A 169 -14.96 59.07 -24.20
C VAL A 169 -15.54 59.46 -25.55
N THR A 170 -16.17 58.53 -26.26
CA THR A 170 -16.86 58.81 -27.52
C THR A 170 -18.36 58.82 -27.28
N ILE A 171 -19.03 59.91 -27.66
CA ILE A 171 -20.48 60.02 -27.56
C ILE A 171 -21.12 59.09 -28.59
N GLY A 172 -22.06 58.25 -28.15
CA GLY A 172 -22.90 57.46 -29.04
C GLY A 172 -24.13 58.23 -29.50
N ASP A 173 -24.75 58.97 -28.58
CA ASP A 173 -25.93 59.80 -28.85
C ASP A 173 -25.92 61.02 -27.93
N GLY A 174 -26.15 62.20 -28.48
CA GLY A 174 -26.21 63.45 -27.74
C GLY A 174 -26.29 64.67 -28.63
N ASP A 175 -26.83 65.76 -28.09
CA ASP A 175 -27.03 67.01 -28.80
C ASP A 175 -26.51 68.20 -28.00
N LEU A 176 -26.17 69.25 -28.73
CA LEU A 176 -25.95 70.58 -28.18
C LEU A 176 -27.17 71.45 -28.45
N PHE A 177 -27.76 71.97 -27.37
CA PHE A 177 -28.85 72.93 -27.42
C PHE A 177 -28.33 74.33 -27.13
N VAL A 178 -28.71 75.28 -27.96
CA VAL A 178 -28.37 76.69 -27.75
C VAL A 178 -29.64 77.51 -27.84
N THR A 179 -29.87 78.33 -26.83
CA THR A 179 -30.97 79.30 -26.80
C THR A 179 -30.40 80.70 -26.65
N ILE A 180 -30.75 81.60 -27.55
CA ILE A 180 -30.36 83.00 -27.50
C ILE A 180 -31.62 83.86 -27.52
N ASP A 181 -31.85 84.60 -26.44
CA ASP A 181 -32.92 85.58 -26.35
C ASP A 181 -32.33 86.99 -26.44
N ASN A 182 -32.59 87.68 -27.54
CA ASN A 182 -32.11 89.03 -27.77
C ASN A 182 -33.21 90.06 -27.50
N ARG A 183 -33.15 90.73 -26.34
CA ARG A 183 -34.05 91.82 -25.93
C ARG A 183 -33.28 93.14 -25.75
N LEU A 184 -32.16 93.31 -26.45
CA LEU A 184 -31.31 94.49 -26.31
C LEU A 184 -31.84 95.73 -27.04
N GLY A 185 -32.78 95.56 -27.98
CA GLY A 185 -33.16 96.64 -28.89
C GLY A 185 -32.19 96.81 -30.07
N LEU A 186 -31.12 96.01 -30.13
CA LEU A 186 -30.08 95.99 -31.17
C LEU A 186 -29.85 94.56 -31.65
N ASP A 187 -29.38 94.41 -32.88
CA ASP A 187 -28.97 93.10 -33.42
C ASP A 187 -27.67 92.63 -32.78
N ILE A 188 -27.47 91.32 -32.69
CA ILE A 188 -26.22 90.69 -32.22
C ILE A 188 -25.55 90.01 -33.41
N SER A 189 -24.29 90.34 -33.69
CA SER A 189 -23.54 89.83 -34.83
C SER A 189 -22.01 90.00 -34.65
N PRO A 190 -21.19 88.94 -34.77
CA PRO A 190 -21.55 87.51 -34.83
C PRO A 190 -21.75 86.91 -33.44
N VAL A 191 -22.39 85.73 -33.35
CA VAL A 191 -22.36 84.87 -32.15
C VAL A 191 -21.58 83.60 -32.47
N ILE A 192 -20.58 83.28 -31.65
CA ILE A 192 -19.71 82.12 -31.77
C ILE A 192 -19.80 81.32 -30.47
N ILE A 193 -20.05 80.02 -30.59
CA ILE A 193 -20.11 79.08 -29.49
C ILE A 193 -19.22 77.90 -29.84
N GLN A 194 -18.18 77.69 -29.04
CA GLN A 194 -17.23 76.60 -29.23
C GLN A 194 -17.17 75.73 -27.97
N ILE A 195 -17.17 74.42 -28.19
CA ILE A 195 -16.72 73.48 -27.17
C ILE A 195 -15.28 73.15 -27.50
N VAL A 196 -14.37 73.42 -26.56
CA VAL A 196 -12.95 73.09 -26.72
C VAL A 196 -12.49 72.09 -25.67
N ASP A 197 -11.55 71.23 -26.04
CA ASP A 197 -10.91 70.31 -25.11
C ASP A 197 -9.91 71.04 -24.19
N THR A 198 -9.32 70.31 -23.25
CA THR A 198 -8.29 70.85 -22.33
C THR A 198 -7.00 71.30 -23.02
N ARG A 199 -6.79 70.90 -24.28
CA ARG A 199 -5.64 71.26 -25.11
C ARG A 199 -5.95 72.44 -26.04
N GLY A 200 -7.19 72.94 -26.04
CA GLY A 200 -7.65 74.04 -26.88
C GLY A 200 -8.10 73.63 -28.29
N ASN A 201 -8.22 72.33 -28.56
CA ASN A 201 -8.78 71.85 -29.83
C ASN A 201 -10.30 72.06 -29.82
N VAL A 202 -10.83 72.58 -30.92
CA VAL A 202 -12.26 72.75 -31.11
C VAL A 202 -12.90 71.38 -31.33
N ILE A 203 -13.68 70.94 -30.35
CA ILE A 203 -14.48 69.71 -30.39
C ILE A 203 -15.74 69.96 -31.24
N TYR A 204 -16.34 71.14 -31.07
CA TYR A 204 -17.57 71.52 -31.74
C TYR A 204 -17.63 73.05 -31.89
N ASN A 205 -18.17 73.54 -33.02
CA ASN A 205 -18.29 74.97 -33.33
C ASN A 205 -19.67 75.29 -33.93
N ALA A 206 -20.38 76.20 -33.27
CA ALA A 206 -21.64 76.79 -33.68
C ALA A 206 -21.44 78.29 -33.89
N SER A 207 -22.08 78.84 -34.92
CA SER A 207 -22.07 80.29 -35.13
C SER A 207 -23.37 80.78 -35.79
N HIS A 208 -23.86 81.93 -35.31
CA HIS A 208 -24.91 82.69 -35.98
C HIS A 208 -24.33 84.00 -36.51
N ASP A 209 -24.61 84.30 -37.77
CA ASP A 209 -24.12 85.53 -38.40
C ASP A 209 -24.82 86.76 -37.80
N ILE A 210 -26.15 86.74 -37.66
CA ILE A 210 -26.95 87.84 -37.11
C ILE A 210 -28.13 87.28 -36.31
N ILE A 211 -28.41 87.87 -35.14
CA ILE A 211 -29.61 87.63 -34.32
C ILE A 211 -30.37 88.94 -34.18
N GLU A 212 -31.52 89.02 -34.85
CA GLU A 212 -32.33 90.24 -34.90
C GLU A 212 -32.84 90.64 -33.51
N SER A 213 -32.89 91.94 -33.26
CA SER A 213 -33.45 92.53 -32.05
C SER A 213 -34.89 92.06 -31.79
N GLY A 214 -35.17 91.66 -30.55
CA GLY A 214 -36.50 91.24 -30.10
C GLY A 214 -36.84 89.78 -30.40
N THR A 215 -35.92 89.01 -31.01
CA THR A 215 -36.12 87.60 -31.34
C THR A 215 -35.52 86.67 -30.29
N THR A 216 -36.08 85.47 -30.21
CA THR A 216 -35.51 84.35 -29.46
C THR A 216 -35.21 83.24 -30.45
N ILE A 217 -33.96 82.79 -30.50
CA ILE A 217 -33.55 81.61 -31.24
C ILE A 217 -33.51 80.44 -30.26
N GLU A 218 -34.33 79.43 -30.54
CA GLU A 218 -34.30 78.12 -29.90
C GLU A 218 -33.91 77.11 -30.98
N ASP A 219 -32.63 77.07 -31.34
CA ASP A 219 -32.16 76.07 -32.29
C ASP A 219 -32.03 74.73 -31.55
N GLY A 220 -33.04 73.88 -31.77
CA GLY A 220 -33.19 72.59 -31.11
C GLY A 220 -32.11 71.56 -31.43
N GLU A 221 -31.27 71.76 -32.45
CA GLU A 221 -30.17 70.83 -32.76
C GLU A 221 -29.04 71.61 -33.44
N TYR A 222 -28.07 72.10 -32.69
CA TYR A 222 -26.83 72.57 -33.32
C TYR A 222 -26.05 71.41 -33.97
N GLY A 223 -26.35 70.16 -33.60
CA GLY A 223 -25.97 68.99 -34.37
C GLY A 223 -25.76 67.78 -33.50
N ASN A 224 -25.94 66.62 -34.11
CA ASN A 224 -25.69 65.32 -33.51
C ASN A 224 -24.20 65.20 -33.13
N LEU A 225 -23.93 64.95 -31.85
CA LEU A 225 -22.58 64.76 -31.31
C LEU A 225 -22.13 63.29 -31.34
N ALA A 226 -22.89 62.39 -31.96
CA ALA A 226 -22.49 61.00 -32.16
C ALA A 226 -21.13 60.89 -32.87
N GLY A 227 -20.25 60.07 -32.32
CA GLY A 227 -18.87 59.88 -32.77
C GLY A 227 -17.89 60.94 -32.27
N VAL A 228 -18.34 61.98 -31.57
CA VAL A 228 -17.45 63.03 -31.03
C VAL A 228 -16.74 62.53 -29.78
N SER A 229 -15.41 62.71 -29.74
CA SER A 229 -14.58 62.37 -28.59
C SER A 229 -14.43 63.54 -27.61
N ILE A 230 -14.76 63.29 -26.34
CA ILE A 230 -14.72 64.27 -25.26
C ILE A 230 -13.71 63.84 -24.19
N ALA A 231 -12.81 64.75 -23.80
CA ALA A 231 -11.84 64.54 -22.73
C ALA A 231 -12.48 64.67 -21.33
N ASP A 232 -11.69 64.45 -20.27
CA ASP A 232 -12.15 64.51 -18.88
C ASP A 232 -12.75 65.86 -18.46
N SER A 233 -12.36 66.94 -19.14
CA SER A 233 -12.94 68.27 -19.01
C SER A 233 -13.09 68.97 -20.35
N ILE A 234 -14.09 69.83 -20.45
CA ILE A 234 -14.36 70.68 -21.62
C ILE A 234 -14.51 72.13 -21.20
N TYR A 235 -14.34 73.04 -22.13
CA TYR A 235 -14.65 74.45 -21.94
C TYR A 235 -15.66 74.91 -22.97
N PHE A 236 -16.69 75.62 -22.51
CA PHE A 236 -17.52 76.42 -23.38
C PHE A 236 -16.83 77.77 -23.56
N ILE A 237 -16.53 78.10 -24.81
CA ILE A 237 -16.09 79.43 -25.22
C ILE A 237 -17.26 80.05 -25.95
N ILE A 238 -17.73 81.15 -25.40
CA ILE A 238 -18.85 81.90 -25.94
C ILE A 238 -18.31 83.28 -26.28
N ALA A 239 -18.71 83.81 -27.42
CA ALA A 239 -18.45 85.21 -27.77
C ALA A 239 -19.58 85.72 -28.64
N ALA A 240 -20.14 86.87 -28.29
CA ALA A 240 -21.10 87.58 -29.11
C ALA A 240 -20.68 89.05 -29.25
N GLU A 241 -21.04 89.70 -30.35
CA GLU A 241 -20.78 91.14 -30.50
C GLU A 241 -22.06 91.91 -30.77
N ILE A 242 -22.17 93.10 -30.18
CA ILE A 242 -23.11 94.13 -30.62
C ILE A 242 -22.35 95.01 -31.61
N PRO A 243 -22.80 95.13 -32.87
CA PRO A 243 -22.11 95.94 -33.89
C PRO A 243 -22.08 97.44 -33.55
N GLY A 244 -23.01 97.91 -32.69
CA GLY A 244 -23.15 99.31 -32.29
C GLY A 244 -24.17 100.06 -33.15
N THR A 245 -24.36 101.36 -32.90
CA THR A 245 -25.34 102.19 -33.64
C THR A 245 -24.68 103.14 -34.65
N ASP A 246 -23.39 102.99 -34.94
CA ASP A 246 -22.61 103.79 -35.90
C ASP A 246 -22.82 105.31 -35.78
N GLY A 247 -22.92 105.81 -34.54
CA GLY A 247 -23.10 107.23 -34.24
C GLY A 247 -24.55 107.74 -34.30
N GLN A 248 -25.54 106.85 -34.52
CA GLN A 248 -26.95 107.20 -34.45
C GLN A 248 -27.48 107.12 -33.01
N PRO A 249 -28.35 108.06 -32.59
CA PRO A 249 -29.00 108.02 -31.28
C PRO A 249 -29.86 106.76 -31.11
N HIS A 250 -29.73 106.09 -29.97
CA HIS A 250 -30.55 104.93 -29.61
C HIS A 250 -31.44 105.24 -28.41
N THR A 251 -32.71 104.85 -28.48
CA THR A 251 -33.69 105.12 -27.41
C THR A 251 -33.97 103.86 -26.62
N ILE A 252 -33.64 103.89 -25.32
CA ILE A 252 -33.95 102.86 -24.36
C ILE A 252 -35.33 103.17 -23.73
N PRO A 253 -36.33 102.29 -23.87
CA PRO A 253 -37.67 102.53 -23.34
C PRO A 253 -37.72 102.64 -21.79
N ALA A 254 -38.60 103.51 -21.28
CA ALA A 254 -38.87 103.67 -19.86
C ALA A 254 -39.29 102.34 -19.21
N GLY A 255 -38.80 102.09 -17.99
CA GLY A 255 -39.08 100.89 -17.20
C GLY A 255 -38.37 99.63 -17.68
N THR A 256 -37.49 99.72 -18.69
CA THR A 256 -36.76 98.56 -19.24
C THR A 256 -35.26 98.61 -18.94
N ASP A 257 -34.68 97.43 -18.79
CA ASP A 257 -33.24 97.18 -18.80
C ASP A 257 -33.00 96.16 -19.92
N PRO A 258 -32.70 96.63 -21.16
CA PRO A 258 -32.53 95.75 -22.31
C PRO A 258 -31.45 94.70 -22.03
N TYR A 259 -31.67 93.48 -22.47
CA TYR A 259 -30.79 92.36 -22.15
C TYR A 259 -30.66 91.37 -23.30
N ALA A 260 -29.57 90.63 -23.30
CA ALA A 260 -29.46 89.38 -24.03
C ALA A 260 -29.24 88.25 -23.04
N SER A 261 -29.83 87.08 -23.27
CA SER A 261 -29.47 85.87 -22.54
C SER A 261 -29.12 84.75 -23.49
N LEU A 262 -28.06 84.04 -23.15
CA LEU A 262 -27.60 82.87 -23.87
C LEU A 262 -27.63 81.67 -22.91
N SER A 263 -28.15 80.54 -23.39
CA SER A 263 -28.03 79.25 -22.73
C SER A 263 -27.41 78.24 -23.69
N VAL A 264 -26.41 77.50 -23.21
CA VAL A 264 -25.78 76.39 -23.94
C VAL A 264 -25.91 75.14 -23.07
N SER A 265 -26.51 74.08 -23.61
CA SER A 265 -26.71 72.82 -22.90
C SER A 265 -26.25 71.63 -23.74
N LEU A 266 -25.22 70.94 -23.26
CA LEU A 266 -24.75 69.67 -23.78
C LEU A 266 -25.55 68.55 -23.10
N ASN A 267 -26.30 67.79 -23.89
CA ASN A 267 -27.10 66.66 -23.42
C ASN A 267 -26.63 65.39 -24.12
N VAL A 268 -25.86 64.57 -23.42
CA VAL A 268 -25.40 63.25 -23.89
C VAL A 268 -26.35 62.19 -23.35
N ARG A 269 -26.94 61.40 -24.25
CA ARG A 269 -27.87 60.32 -23.93
C ARG A 269 -27.18 58.97 -23.87
N GLU A 270 -26.15 58.76 -24.68
CA GLU A 270 -25.39 57.52 -24.72
C GLU A 270 -23.91 57.79 -24.95
N VAL A 271 -23.08 57.07 -24.21
CA VAL A 271 -21.64 56.98 -24.46
C VAL A 271 -21.39 55.66 -25.19
N GLU A 272 -20.75 55.70 -26.35
CA GLU A 272 -20.50 54.53 -27.19
C GLU A 272 -19.27 53.74 -26.71
N SER A 273 -18.20 54.45 -26.35
CA SER A 273 -16.95 53.82 -25.94
C SER A 273 -16.09 54.71 -25.05
N VAL A 274 -15.20 54.08 -24.31
CA VAL A 274 -14.24 54.71 -23.40
C VAL A 274 -12.83 54.33 -23.84
N THR A 275 -11.93 55.31 -23.98
CA THR A 275 -10.57 55.10 -24.47
C THR A 275 -9.53 55.51 -23.43
N GLY A 276 -8.58 54.62 -23.13
CA GLY A 276 -7.54 54.90 -22.14
C GLY A 276 -6.53 53.78 -21.91
N ILE A 277 -5.79 53.90 -20.80
CA ILE A 277 -4.88 52.86 -20.30
C ILE A 277 -5.68 51.88 -19.45
N PRO A 278 -5.80 50.61 -19.86
CA PRO A 278 -6.61 49.62 -19.18
C PRO A 278 -5.98 49.16 -17.85
N LYS A 279 -6.83 48.65 -16.96
CA LYS A 279 -6.47 47.94 -15.74
C LYS A 279 -6.71 46.43 -15.96
N PRO A 280 -5.76 45.55 -15.60
CA PRO A 280 -5.95 44.10 -15.73
C PRO A 280 -7.14 43.61 -14.88
N ILE A 281 -7.84 42.59 -15.38
CA ILE A 281 -8.88 41.88 -14.64
C ILE A 281 -8.29 40.58 -14.11
N SER A 282 -8.49 40.30 -12.82
CA SER A 282 -8.04 39.07 -12.17
C SER A 282 -9.20 38.34 -11.51
N PHE A 283 -9.29 37.02 -11.73
CA PHE A 283 -10.24 36.13 -11.08
C PHE A 283 -9.48 35.07 -10.27
N ASP A 284 -9.80 34.97 -8.99
CA ASP A 284 -9.30 33.92 -8.11
C ASP A 284 -10.41 32.90 -7.84
N ILE A 285 -10.21 31.66 -8.28
CA ILE A 285 -11.19 30.59 -8.18
C ILE A 285 -10.67 29.51 -7.27
N ARG A 286 -11.51 29.11 -6.32
CA ARG A 286 -11.26 28.01 -5.39
C ARG A 286 -12.41 27.01 -5.46
N ARG A 287 -12.13 25.75 -5.76
CA ARG A 287 -13.13 24.68 -5.75
C ARG A 287 -12.68 23.50 -4.93
N LYS A 288 -13.54 23.07 -4.00
CA LYS A 288 -13.28 21.90 -3.15
C LYS A 288 -13.28 20.63 -3.99
N LEU A 289 -12.35 19.75 -3.70
CA LEU A 289 -12.33 18.39 -4.23
C LEU A 289 -13.43 17.55 -3.56
N PRO A 290 -13.90 16.48 -4.23
CA PRO A 290 -14.82 15.52 -3.63
C PRO A 290 -14.29 14.98 -2.30
N LYS A 291 -15.19 14.70 -1.35
CA LYS A 291 -14.79 14.14 -0.06
C LYS A 291 -14.15 12.75 -0.25
N SER A 292 -12.95 12.58 0.30
CA SER A 292 -12.22 11.30 0.35
C SER A 292 -11.96 10.90 1.80
N LYS A 293 -11.89 9.58 2.06
CA LYS A 293 -11.41 9.04 3.34
C LYS A 293 -9.88 9.11 3.47
N ASN A 294 -9.18 9.30 2.35
CA ASN A 294 -7.74 9.48 2.30
C ASN A 294 -7.41 10.97 2.15
N THR A 295 -6.31 11.38 2.75
CA THR A 295 -5.81 12.76 2.63
C THR A 295 -4.61 12.77 1.71
N VAL A 296 -4.60 13.69 0.74
CA VAL A 296 -3.49 13.86 -0.20
C VAL A 296 -2.76 15.13 0.16
N ILE A 297 -1.48 15.03 0.47
CA ILE A 297 -0.59 16.19 0.68
C ILE A 297 0.12 16.52 -0.64
N ASN A 298 0.59 15.48 -1.31
CA ASN A 298 1.30 15.58 -2.58
C ASN A 298 0.95 14.38 -3.47
N ALA A 299 0.84 14.56 -4.77
CA ALA A 299 0.67 13.48 -5.73
C ALA A 299 1.40 13.77 -7.04
N VAL A 300 1.81 12.73 -7.76
CA VAL A 300 2.41 12.84 -9.09
C VAL A 300 1.41 12.30 -10.11
N LEU A 301 1.14 13.07 -11.16
CA LEU A 301 0.24 12.70 -12.24
C LEU A 301 0.93 11.66 -13.15
N ALA A 302 0.22 10.57 -13.44
CA ALA A 302 0.73 9.47 -14.25
C ALA A 302 0.94 9.88 -15.72
N MET A 303 1.95 9.28 -16.35
CA MET A 303 2.14 9.34 -17.80
C MET A 303 1.08 8.48 -18.51
N THR A 304 0.35 9.07 -19.45
CA THR A 304 -0.69 8.41 -20.24
C THR A 304 -0.26 8.25 -21.70
N GLN A 305 -0.49 7.07 -22.31
CA GLN A 305 0.02 6.73 -23.65
C GLN A 305 -0.93 7.09 -24.81
N THR A 306 -2.12 7.64 -24.55
CA THR A 306 -3.16 7.90 -25.56
C THR A 306 -3.37 9.39 -25.84
N ASN A 307 -3.77 9.68 -27.09
CA ASN A 307 -4.27 10.99 -27.54
C ASN A 307 -5.33 11.52 -26.54
N PRO A 308 -5.31 12.79 -26.14
CA PRO A 308 -5.85 13.24 -24.85
C PRO A 308 -7.36 13.39 -24.92
N GLN A 309 -8.18 12.65 -24.18
CA GLN A 309 -9.58 13.05 -23.96
C GLN A 309 -10.18 12.78 -22.57
N ASP A 310 -9.60 11.96 -21.68
CA ASP A 310 -10.31 11.58 -20.43
C ASP A 310 -9.58 11.83 -19.09
N THR A 311 -8.24 11.90 -19.06
CA THR A 311 -7.48 12.06 -17.81
C THR A 311 -6.27 12.99 -17.93
N ASN A 312 -5.85 13.59 -16.81
CA ASN A 312 -4.67 14.47 -16.70
C ASN A 312 -4.62 15.62 -17.73
N PHE A 313 -5.76 16.17 -18.11
CA PHE A 313 -5.78 17.29 -19.05
C PHE A 313 -6.67 18.45 -18.56
N LEU A 314 -6.24 19.62 -18.99
CA LEU A 314 -6.93 20.88 -18.85
C LEU A 314 -7.40 21.32 -20.24
N LYS A 315 -8.65 21.76 -20.33
CA LYS A 315 -9.20 22.42 -21.51
C LYS A 315 -9.76 23.78 -21.08
N ILE A 316 -9.37 24.83 -21.78
CA ILE A 316 -9.92 26.17 -21.59
C ILE A 316 -10.55 26.60 -22.91
N THR A 317 -11.82 26.98 -22.86
CA THR A 317 -12.56 27.52 -23.99
C THR A 317 -12.81 28.99 -23.71
N TYR A 318 -12.24 29.84 -24.55
CA TYR A 318 -12.44 31.28 -24.53
C TYR A 318 -13.47 31.64 -25.58
N ASN A 319 -14.49 32.38 -25.19
CA ASN A 319 -15.51 32.93 -26.07
C ASN A 319 -15.51 34.44 -25.90
N ASN A 320 -14.89 35.15 -26.83
CA ASN A 320 -14.77 36.60 -26.80
C ASN A 320 -15.72 37.21 -27.83
N ASN A 321 -16.87 37.69 -27.36
CA ASN A 321 -17.86 38.36 -28.21
C ASN A 321 -17.67 39.88 -28.27
N THR A 322 -16.59 40.40 -27.69
CA THR A 322 -16.20 41.82 -27.74
C THR A 322 -15.31 42.08 -28.95
N ASP A 323 -15.01 43.34 -29.25
CA ASP A 323 -13.99 43.76 -30.21
C ASP A 323 -12.58 43.85 -29.61
N LEU A 324 -12.41 43.49 -28.34
CA LEU A 324 -11.17 43.65 -27.58
C LEU A 324 -10.20 42.50 -27.82
N ASN A 325 -8.92 42.83 -28.01
CA ASN A 325 -7.83 41.87 -27.96
C ASN A 325 -7.34 41.74 -26.51
N LEU A 326 -7.18 40.52 -26.02
CA LEU A 326 -6.82 40.23 -24.63
C LEU A 326 -5.63 39.28 -24.59
N LEU A 327 -4.69 39.51 -23.68
CA LEU A 327 -3.73 38.50 -23.24
C LEU A 327 -4.26 37.88 -21.95
N ASN A 328 -4.49 36.57 -21.97
CA ASN A 328 -4.88 35.84 -20.78
C ASN A 328 -3.71 35.01 -20.25
N LYS A 329 -3.50 35.07 -18.93
CA LYS A 329 -2.64 34.16 -18.17
C LYS A 329 -3.47 33.39 -17.15
N VAL A 330 -3.58 32.07 -17.31
CA VAL A 330 -4.22 31.17 -16.34
C VAL A 330 -3.15 30.39 -15.60
N THR A 331 -3.09 30.55 -14.29
CA THR A 331 -2.15 29.88 -13.39
C THR A 331 -2.90 28.89 -12.51
N LEU A 332 -2.49 27.61 -12.54
CA LEU A 332 -3.05 26.57 -11.69
C LEU A 332 -2.14 26.38 -10.47
N LEU A 333 -2.45 27.06 -9.38
CA LEU A 333 -1.56 27.18 -8.21
C LEU A 333 -1.29 25.86 -7.49
N ASN A 334 -2.06 24.80 -7.79
CA ASN A 334 -1.85 23.48 -7.23
C ASN A 334 -0.99 22.54 -8.09
N PHE A 335 -0.67 22.93 -9.33
CA PHE A 335 0.01 22.06 -10.28
C PHE A 335 1.40 22.61 -10.54
N TYR A 336 2.38 21.71 -10.47
CA TYR A 336 3.79 22.05 -10.66
C TYR A 336 4.41 21.16 -11.73
N ASP A 337 4.96 21.77 -12.77
CA ASP A 337 5.82 21.10 -13.75
C ASP A 337 7.31 21.30 -13.38
N GLU A 338 8.22 20.96 -14.30
CA GLU A 338 9.67 21.11 -14.09
C GLU A 338 10.11 22.58 -13.92
N ASP A 339 9.36 23.53 -14.48
CA ASP A 339 9.67 24.96 -14.50
C ASP A 339 9.00 25.73 -13.35
N GLY A 340 8.03 25.12 -12.66
CA GLY A 340 7.37 25.69 -11.50
C GLY A 340 5.85 25.52 -11.56
N VAL A 341 5.11 26.56 -11.18
CA VAL A 341 3.63 26.50 -11.20
C VAL A 341 3.14 26.48 -12.64
N VAL A 342 2.26 25.54 -12.97
CA VAL A 342 1.70 25.41 -14.32
C VAL A 342 0.89 26.67 -14.67
N ALA A 343 1.28 27.32 -15.75
CA ALA A 343 0.60 28.47 -16.31
C ALA A 343 0.39 28.33 -17.83
N LEU A 344 -0.71 28.87 -18.33
CA LEU A 344 -1.02 28.96 -19.75
C LEU A 344 -1.23 30.43 -20.12
N GLU A 345 -0.57 30.87 -21.19
CA GLU A 345 -0.74 32.19 -21.76
C GLU A 345 -1.35 32.08 -23.16
N ASN A 346 -2.44 32.81 -23.41
CA ASN A 346 -3.12 32.82 -24.70
C ASN A 346 -3.50 34.25 -25.09
N THR A 347 -3.28 34.61 -26.35
CA THR A 347 -3.83 35.85 -26.92
C THR A 347 -5.20 35.55 -27.54
N ILE A 348 -6.21 36.33 -27.16
CA ILE A 348 -7.60 36.14 -27.53
C ILE A 348 -8.06 37.37 -28.31
N SER A 349 -8.25 37.21 -29.61
CA SER A 349 -8.71 38.31 -30.46
C SER A 349 -10.21 38.58 -30.29
N GLY A 350 -10.62 39.82 -30.55
CA GLY A 350 -12.03 40.21 -30.57
C GLY A 350 -12.87 39.37 -31.54
N GLY A 351 -14.08 39.00 -31.15
CA GLY A 351 -15.02 38.22 -31.96
C GLY A 351 -14.61 36.77 -32.22
N THR A 352 -13.66 36.21 -31.46
CA THR A 352 -13.13 34.86 -31.68
C THR A 352 -13.47 33.89 -30.55
N GLN A 353 -13.52 32.61 -30.91
CA GLN A 353 -13.52 31.50 -29.97
C GLN A 353 -12.21 30.72 -30.09
N ILE A 354 -11.52 30.53 -28.96
CA ILE A 354 -10.24 29.80 -28.89
C ILE A 354 -10.39 28.65 -27.89
N ILE A 355 -9.79 27.50 -28.24
CA ILE A 355 -9.69 26.36 -27.32
C ILE A 355 -8.21 26.11 -27.06
N SER A 356 -7.79 26.29 -25.81
CA SER A 356 -6.46 25.95 -25.33
C SER A 356 -6.52 24.65 -24.54
N LYS A 357 -5.51 23.79 -24.69
CA LYS A 357 -5.41 22.52 -23.97
C LYS A 357 -4.01 22.36 -23.44
N LYS A 358 -3.88 21.88 -22.20
CA LYS A 358 -2.60 21.52 -21.59
C LYS A 358 -2.72 20.14 -20.97
N ARG A 359 -1.72 19.30 -21.24
CA ARG A 359 -1.53 18.03 -20.55
C ARG A 359 -0.77 18.28 -19.26
N LEU A 360 -1.16 17.55 -18.22
CA LEU A 360 -0.58 17.67 -16.87
C LEU A 360 0.20 16.40 -16.49
N ASP A 361 0.50 15.53 -17.45
CA ASP A 361 1.21 14.28 -17.19
C ASP A 361 2.62 14.52 -16.65
N GLY A 362 2.99 13.83 -15.58
CA GLY A 362 4.26 14.03 -14.88
C GLY A 362 4.25 15.21 -13.89
N ASP A 363 3.27 16.11 -13.99
CA ASP A 363 3.17 17.24 -13.07
C ASP A 363 2.82 16.78 -11.65
N THR A 364 3.18 17.61 -10.68
CA THR A 364 2.95 17.38 -9.26
C THR A 364 1.73 18.18 -8.79
N LEU A 365 0.81 17.52 -8.11
CA LEU A 365 -0.36 18.11 -7.44
C LEU A 365 -0.06 18.32 -5.96
N ARG A 366 0.04 19.58 -5.52
CA ARG A 366 0.26 19.97 -4.11
C ARG A 366 -0.23 21.39 -3.85
N ASN A 367 -0.46 21.76 -2.59
CA ASN A 367 -0.69 23.17 -2.26
C ASN A 367 0.62 23.99 -2.36
N PRO A 368 0.53 25.33 -2.51
CA PRO A 368 1.70 26.18 -2.62
C PRO A 368 2.72 26.07 -1.48
N ASP A 369 2.25 25.80 -0.26
CA ASP A 369 3.10 25.58 0.91
C ASP A 369 3.83 24.22 0.91
N GLY A 370 3.44 23.30 0.03
CA GLY A 370 4.02 21.96 -0.12
C GLY A 370 3.75 20.99 1.02
N VAL A 371 2.98 21.38 2.05
CA VAL A 371 2.79 20.59 3.28
C VAL A 371 1.32 20.44 3.69
N SER A 372 0.44 21.35 3.26
CA SER A 372 -0.97 21.23 3.58
C SER A 372 -1.69 20.25 2.65
N VAL A 373 -2.80 19.71 3.15
CA VAL A 373 -3.66 18.77 2.42
C VAL A 373 -4.30 19.49 1.23
N VAL A 374 -4.22 18.87 0.05
CA VAL A 374 -4.90 19.30 -1.16
C VAL A 374 -6.40 18.98 -1.02
N ASP A 375 -7.16 19.95 -0.54
CA ASP A 375 -8.62 19.85 -0.36
C ASP A 375 -9.41 20.61 -1.44
N SER A 376 -8.71 21.42 -2.23
CA SER A 376 -9.29 22.30 -3.24
C SER A 376 -8.30 22.62 -4.34
N ILE A 377 -8.83 22.93 -5.53
CA ILE A 377 -8.09 23.43 -6.67
C ILE A 377 -8.22 24.96 -6.70
N PHE A 378 -7.08 25.63 -6.80
CA PHE A 378 -6.88 27.06 -6.88
C PHE A 378 -6.43 27.43 -8.30
N ILE A 379 -7.19 28.34 -8.92
CA ILE A 379 -6.90 28.83 -10.26
C ILE A 379 -6.93 30.35 -10.20
N LYS A 380 -5.89 30.98 -10.73
CA LYS A 380 -5.82 32.43 -10.91
C LYS A 380 -5.84 32.73 -12.41
N ALA A 381 -6.80 33.51 -12.87
CA ALA A 381 -6.90 33.94 -14.26
C ALA A 381 -6.72 35.46 -14.34
N GLU A 382 -5.73 35.92 -15.10
CA GLU A 382 -5.43 37.33 -15.32
C GLU A 382 -5.66 37.69 -16.79
N PHE A 383 -6.28 38.82 -17.05
CA PHE A 383 -6.60 39.33 -18.38
C PHE A 383 -6.06 40.74 -18.53
N ASP A 384 -5.10 40.89 -19.43
CA ASP A 384 -4.56 42.16 -19.86
C ASP A 384 -5.19 42.57 -21.19
N PHE A 385 -5.67 43.80 -21.28
CA PHE A 385 -6.20 44.33 -22.53
C PHE A 385 -5.05 44.78 -23.43
N LEU A 386 -5.08 44.33 -24.67
CA LEU A 386 -4.10 44.68 -25.70
C LEU A 386 -4.68 45.78 -26.60
N PRO A 387 -3.91 46.85 -26.89
CA PRO A 387 -4.32 47.84 -27.88
C PRO A 387 -4.37 47.21 -29.27
N ASN A 388 -5.15 47.83 -30.17
CA ASN A 388 -5.15 47.44 -31.57
C ASN A 388 -3.79 47.75 -32.22
N ALA A 389 -3.51 47.10 -33.34
CA ALA A 389 -2.28 47.36 -34.09
C ALA A 389 -2.21 48.86 -34.43
N GLU A 390 -1.07 49.49 -34.11
CA GLU A 390 -0.79 50.93 -34.26
C GLU A 390 -1.29 51.85 -33.13
N ASP A 391 -2.09 51.34 -32.18
CA ASP A 391 -2.57 52.11 -31.03
C ASP A 391 -1.72 51.93 -29.76
N THR A 392 -1.76 52.95 -28.89
CA THR A 392 -1.18 52.90 -27.53
C THR A 392 -2.24 52.87 -26.43
N LEU A 393 -3.50 53.09 -26.80
CA LEU A 393 -4.66 53.14 -25.90
C LEU A 393 -5.62 52.01 -26.27
N VAL A 394 -6.41 51.57 -25.28
CA VAL A 394 -7.48 50.59 -25.48
C VAL A 394 -8.81 51.32 -25.46
N THR A 395 -9.65 51.00 -26.44
CA THR A 395 -11.03 51.48 -26.55
C THR A 395 -11.97 50.35 -26.16
N ILE A 396 -12.76 50.54 -25.11
CA ILE A 396 -13.78 49.58 -24.66
C ILE A 396 -15.14 50.15 -25.03
N ARG A 397 -15.89 49.44 -25.89
CA ARG A 397 -17.29 49.75 -26.15
C ARG A 397 -18.13 49.50 -24.91
N ILE A 398 -19.14 50.34 -24.69
CA ILE A 398 -20.04 50.24 -23.55
C ILE A 398 -21.49 50.31 -24.01
N GLY A 399 -22.41 49.86 -23.16
CA GLY A 399 -23.83 49.79 -23.52
C GLY A 399 -24.20 48.57 -24.37
N LYS A 400 -25.36 48.65 -25.03
CA LYS A 400 -26.00 47.50 -25.69
C LYS A 400 -25.17 47.05 -26.90
N GLY A 401 -24.64 45.82 -26.88
CA GLY A 401 -23.82 45.29 -27.96
C GLY A 401 -22.30 45.42 -27.74
N ALA A 402 -21.85 45.88 -26.57
CA ALA A 402 -20.44 45.81 -26.16
C ALA A 402 -19.94 44.36 -26.02
N GLY A 403 -20.86 43.40 -25.84
CA GLY A 403 -20.55 41.99 -25.73
C GLY A 403 -19.91 41.62 -24.39
N GLY A 404 -19.30 40.44 -24.34
CA GLY A 404 -18.70 39.92 -23.13
C GLY A 404 -17.67 38.83 -23.40
N LEU A 405 -16.95 38.50 -22.35
CA LEU A 405 -15.96 37.43 -22.30
C LEU A 405 -16.53 36.27 -21.49
N GLY A 406 -16.67 35.12 -22.13
CA GLY A 406 -16.99 33.85 -21.47
C GLY A 406 -15.78 32.93 -21.48
N ILE A 407 -15.39 32.40 -20.33
CA ILE A 407 -14.32 31.41 -20.21
C ILE A 407 -14.88 30.17 -19.54
N ASN A 408 -14.77 29.03 -20.23
CA ASN A 408 -15.09 27.72 -19.66
C ASN A 408 -13.80 26.93 -19.49
N LEU A 409 -13.40 26.71 -18.24
CA LEU A 409 -12.26 25.88 -17.88
C LEU A 409 -12.77 24.51 -17.45
N TYR A 410 -12.14 23.45 -17.94
CA TYR A 410 -12.47 22.07 -17.63
C TYR A 410 -11.21 21.32 -17.23
N ILE A 411 -11.27 20.65 -16.08
CA ILE A 411 -10.23 19.75 -15.57
C ILE A 411 -10.79 18.34 -15.54
N SER A 412 -10.12 17.43 -16.23
CA SER A 412 -10.51 16.03 -16.29
C SER A 412 -10.29 15.28 -14.97
N ASN A 413 -10.63 13.99 -14.93
CA ASN A 413 -10.14 13.12 -13.87
C ASN A 413 -8.59 13.13 -13.84
N MET A 414 -8.02 12.94 -12.65
CA MET A 414 -6.58 12.85 -12.50
C MET A 414 -6.19 11.41 -12.23
N LEU A 415 -5.35 10.87 -13.10
CA LEU A 415 -4.70 9.60 -12.91
C LEU A 415 -3.35 9.86 -12.26
N LEU A 416 -3.14 9.27 -11.09
CA LEU A 416 -1.95 9.44 -10.27
C LEU A 416 -1.01 8.25 -10.47
N SER A 417 0.30 8.47 -10.47
CA SER A 417 1.30 7.40 -10.38
C SER A 417 1.79 7.21 -8.95
N GLU A 418 1.67 8.26 -8.14
CA GLU A 418 2.17 8.32 -6.78
C GLU A 418 1.33 9.28 -5.94
N ILE A 419 1.11 8.93 -4.67
CA ILE A 419 0.36 9.73 -3.70
C ILE A 419 1.08 9.68 -2.37
N THR A 420 1.23 10.84 -1.74
CA THR A 420 1.78 11.00 -0.40
C THR A 420 0.75 11.67 0.51
N GLY A 421 0.53 11.10 1.70
CA GLY A 421 -0.43 11.62 2.66
C GLY A 421 -0.80 10.61 3.76
N PHE A 422 -1.95 10.81 4.40
CA PHE A 422 -2.47 9.88 5.41
C PHE A 422 -3.59 9.03 4.81
N PHE A 423 -3.47 7.72 4.98
CA PHE A 423 -4.37 6.72 4.40
C PHE A 423 -4.93 5.83 5.50
N ASN A 424 -6.13 5.32 5.26
CA ASN A 424 -6.81 4.34 6.12
C ASN A 424 -7.23 3.18 5.22
N LEU A 425 -6.27 2.33 4.89
CA LEU A 425 -6.41 1.26 3.88
C LEU A 425 -6.20 -0.11 4.51
N TYR A 426 -7.04 -1.05 4.12
CA TYR A 426 -7.00 -2.44 4.54
C TYR A 426 -6.75 -3.32 3.32
N PHE A 427 -5.94 -4.34 3.51
CA PHE A 427 -5.61 -5.32 2.49
C PHE A 427 -5.78 -6.70 3.07
N ASP A 428 -6.63 -7.50 2.44
CA ASP A 428 -6.79 -8.90 2.81
C ASP A 428 -5.56 -9.68 2.37
N ILE A 429 -5.03 -10.51 3.26
CA ILE A 429 -3.95 -11.44 2.94
C ILE A 429 -4.61 -12.72 2.43
N PRO A 430 -4.26 -13.17 1.22
CA PRO A 430 -4.80 -14.42 0.67
C PRO A 430 -4.62 -15.58 1.67
N PRO A 431 -5.68 -16.38 1.91
CA PRO A 431 -5.61 -17.47 2.87
C PRO A 431 -4.58 -18.50 2.44
N MET A 432 -3.74 -18.94 3.36
CA MET A 432 -2.80 -20.04 3.15
C MET A 432 -3.24 -21.27 3.94
N THR A 433 -3.07 -22.45 3.35
CA THR A 433 -3.40 -23.72 4.03
C THR A 433 -2.17 -24.63 4.09
N ILE A 434 -1.75 -24.94 5.30
CA ILE A 434 -0.73 -25.97 5.55
C ILE A 434 -1.46 -27.31 5.66
N ARG A 435 -1.09 -28.25 4.78
CA ARG A 435 -1.66 -29.61 4.69
C ARG A 435 -0.56 -30.66 4.87
N ASN A 436 -0.95 -31.93 4.85
CA ASN A 436 -0.04 -33.07 4.97
C ASN A 436 0.70 -33.08 6.31
N ILE A 437 0.02 -32.67 7.39
CA ILE A 437 0.54 -32.80 8.74
C ILE A 437 0.53 -34.31 9.07
N PRO A 438 1.67 -34.91 9.45
CA PRO A 438 1.77 -36.35 9.59
C PRO A 438 0.82 -36.91 10.65
N GLU A 439 0.14 -37.99 10.28
CA GLU A 439 -0.73 -38.77 11.16
C GLU A 439 0.09 -39.80 11.97
N GLY A 440 -0.52 -40.45 12.97
CA GLY A 440 0.13 -41.50 13.77
C GLY A 440 1.07 -40.99 14.87
N LEU A 441 1.11 -39.68 15.13
CA LEU A 441 1.93 -39.04 16.15
C LEU A 441 1.17 -38.73 17.46
N ASP A 442 0.03 -39.38 17.72
CA ASP A 442 -0.81 -39.16 18.92
C ASP A 442 -0.08 -39.48 20.25
N PHE A 443 1.00 -40.25 20.15
CA PHE A 443 1.90 -40.54 21.27
C PHE A 443 2.91 -39.42 21.53
N VAL A 444 3.02 -38.42 20.67
CA VAL A 444 4.03 -37.36 20.73
C VAL A 444 3.41 -36.03 21.17
N LYS A 445 4.13 -35.29 22.01
CA LYS A 445 3.87 -33.90 22.33
C LYS A 445 5.12 -33.06 22.06
N PHE A 446 5.07 -32.23 21.03
CA PHE A 446 6.15 -31.33 20.63
C PHE A 446 6.28 -30.14 21.59
N LYS A 447 7.53 -29.82 21.96
CA LYS A 447 7.87 -28.63 22.77
C LYS A 447 7.77 -27.37 21.93
N TYR A 448 8.24 -27.45 20.69
CA TYR A 448 8.41 -26.32 19.79
C TYR A 448 7.81 -26.64 18.42
N ALA A 449 7.10 -25.68 17.87
CA ALA A 449 6.76 -25.61 16.46
C ALA A 449 6.66 -24.12 16.12
N TYR A 450 7.44 -23.68 15.15
CA TYR A 450 7.51 -22.28 14.77
C TYR A 450 7.08 -22.10 13.33
N LEU A 451 6.14 -21.19 13.10
CA LEU A 451 5.83 -20.65 11.80
C LEU A 451 6.65 -19.36 11.64
N LEU A 452 7.48 -19.31 10.62
CA LEU A 452 8.20 -18.14 10.16
C LEU A 452 7.47 -17.64 8.92
N ILE A 453 7.05 -16.38 8.93
CA ILE A 453 6.47 -15.71 7.78
C ILE A 453 7.43 -14.60 7.38
N THR A 454 7.94 -14.68 6.17
CA THR A 454 8.79 -13.64 5.58
C THR A 454 7.94 -12.82 4.62
N ILE A 455 7.77 -11.54 4.94
CA ILE A 455 7.02 -10.59 4.11
C ILE A 455 8.01 -9.63 3.45
N TYR A 456 7.88 -9.49 2.14
CA TYR A 456 8.57 -8.52 1.32
C TYR A 456 7.61 -7.38 0.97
N ASN A 457 8.01 -6.16 1.29
CA ASN A 457 7.20 -4.96 1.09
C ASN A 457 7.94 -3.95 0.22
N GLN A 458 7.31 -3.53 -0.88
CA GLN A 458 7.80 -2.46 -1.74
C GLN A 458 7.11 -1.11 -1.49
N ILE A 459 6.09 -1.09 -0.63
CA ILE A 459 5.31 0.10 -0.32
C ILE A 459 6.01 0.89 0.78
N GLN A 460 6.15 2.19 0.58
CA GLN A 460 6.82 3.08 1.53
C GLN A 460 5.86 3.55 2.63
N THR A 461 5.25 2.58 3.31
CA THR A 461 4.27 2.76 4.38
C THR A 461 4.45 1.73 5.48
N SER A 462 4.31 2.18 6.73
CA SER A 462 4.29 1.30 7.90
C SER A 462 2.96 0.54 7.90
N THR A 463 3.00 -0.79 7.94
CA THR A 463 1.78 -1.59 7.85
C THR A 463 1.64 -2.46 9.08
N TYR A 464 0.49 -2.42 9.75
CA TYR A 464 0.15 -3.33 10.83
C TYR A 464 -0.39 -4.62 10.23
N LEU A 465 0.03 -5.75 10.79
CA LEU A 465 -0.35 -7.07 10.35
C LEU A 465 -1.15 -7.74 11.45
N ASN A 466 -2.33 -8.24 11.13
CA ASN A 466 -3.10 -9.12 11.99
C ASN A 466 -3.33 -10.46 11.28
N LEU A 467 -2.87 -11.55 11.87
CA LEU A 467 -3.03 -12.90 11.34
C LEU A 467 -3.81 -13.76 12.32
N ASP A 468 -4.73 -14.57 11.80
CA ASP A 468 -5.43 -15.62 12.52
C ASP A 468 -5.03 -16.98 11.94
N LEU A 469 -4.53 -17.87 12.81
CA LEU A 469 -4.15 -19.22 12.48
C LEU A 469 -5.14 -20.20 13.10
N ASN A 470 -5.85 -20.96 12.27
CA ASN A 470 -6.88 -21.90 12.68
C ASN A 470 -6.44 -23.33 12.38
N GLY A 471 -6.27 -24.14 13.43
CA GLY A 471 -6.02 -25.58 13.30
C GLY A 471 -7.33 -26.36 13.28
N TYR A 472 -7.61 -27.08 12.19
CA TYR A 472 -8.82 -27.89 12.01
C TYR A 472 -8.51 -29.38 12.21
N LYS A 473 -9.33 -30.05 13.02
CA LYS A 473 -9.33 -31.51 13.17
C LYS A 473 -10.76 -32.02 13.08
N ASN A 474 -11.01 -33.03 12.26
CA ASN A 474 -12.34 -33.57 12.05
C ASN A 474 -13.06 -33.88 13.39
N GLY A 475 -14.31 -33.41 13.54
CA GLY A 475 -15.11 -33.58 14.75
C GLY A 475 -14.77 -32.68 15.95
N ASN A 476 -13.80 -31.75 15.83
CA ASN A 476 -13.40 -30.83 16.91
C ASN A 476 -13.59 -29.35 16.54
N VAL A 477 -13.75 -28.50 17.55
CA VAL A 477 -13.74 -27.03 17.38
C VAL A 477 -12.32 -26.59 17.01
N ALA A 478 -12.19 -25.74 15.99
CA ALA A 478 -10.91 -25.19 15.58
C ALA A 478 -10.24 -24.43 16.73
N LYS A 479 -8.92 -24.58 16.86
CA LYS A 479 -8.13 -23.78 17.80
C LYS A 479 -7.48 -22.64 17.05
N THR A 480 -7.63 -21.43 17.59
CA THR A 480 -7.16 -20.19 16.97
C THR A 480 -5.95 -19.62 17.71
N ILE A 481 -4.97 -19.13 16.96
CA ILE A 481 -3.89 -18.27 17.45
C ILE A 481 -3.96 -16.97 16.64
N THR A 482 -4.11 -15.84 17.32
CA THR A 482 -4.06 -14.51 16.71
C THR A 482 -2.67 -13.90 16.93
N VAL A 483 -2.14 -13.26 15.90
CA VAL A 483 -0.81 -12.65 15.88
C VAL A 483 -0.94 -11.23 15.35
N GLU A 484 -0.40 -10.28 16.11
CA GLU A 484 -0.29 -8.89 15.70
C GLU A 484 1.19 -8.54 15.56
N ASP A 485 1.58 -7.98 14.42
CA ASP A 485 2.95 -7.56 14.14
C ASP A 485 2.97 -6.32 13.22
N THR A 486 4.16 -5.88 12.83
CA THR A 486 4.38 -4.76 11.91
C THR A 486 5.27 -5.17 10.75
N ILE A 487 4.91 -4.71 9.56
CA ILE A 487 5.71 -4.86 8.35
C ILE A 487 6.50 -3.58 8.14
N THR A 488 7.81 -3.75 8.00
CA THR A 488 8.75 -2.65 7.79
C THR A 488 8.47 -1.99 6.43
N LYS A 489 8.49 -0.65 6.39
CA LYS A 489 8.29 0.11 5.16
C LYS A 489 9.51 0.05 4.25
N ALA A 490 9.28 0.06 2.94
CA ALA A 490 10.33 0.32 1.96
C ALA A 490 10.83 1.77 2.07
N THR A 491 12.03 2.02 1.55
CA THR A 491 12.60 3.37 1.40
C THR A 491 13.27 3.47 0.03
N ASP A 492 13.68 4.66 -0.40
CA ASP A 492 14.40 4.80 -1.67
C ASP A 492 15.78 4.11 -1.61
N ALA A 493 16.39 4.02 -0.43
CA ALA A 493 17.64 3.29 -0.21
C ALA A 493 17.43 1.76 -0.14
N ILE A 494 16.27 1.32 0.35
CA ILE A 494 15.90 -0.09 0.52
C ILE A 494 14.55 -0.31 -0.17
N PRO A 495 14.54 -0.55 -1.49
CA PRO A 495 13.32 -0.57 -2.30
C PRO A 495 12.41 -1.78 -2.04
N VAL A 496 12.95 -2.83 -1.42
CA VAL A 496 12.22 -3.99 -0.91
C VAL A 496 12.63 -4.19 0.53
N SER A 497 11.69 -4.00 1.46
CA SER A 497 11.90 -4.23 2.88
C SER A 497 11.48 -5.64 3.26
N GLU A 498 12.25 -6.30 4.10
CA GLU A 498 11.98 -7.66 4.59
C GLU A 498 11.52 -7.59 6.04
N SER A 499 10.48 -8.38 6.40
CA SER A 499 10.00 -8.53 7.77
C SER A 499 9.75 -10.00 8.07
N ILE A 500 10.32 -10.48 9.18
CA ILE A 500 10.21 -11.89 9.59
C ILE A 500 9.33 -11.96 10.85
N ILE A 501 8.13 -12.52 10.70
CA ILE A 501 7.21 -12.77 11.80
C ILE A 501 7.40 -14.20 12.29
N LYS A 502 7.66 -14.38 13.58
CA LYS A 502 7.85 -15.70 14.21
C LYS A 502 6.72 -16.02 15.16
N VAL A 503 5.94 -17.04 14.82
CA VAL A 503 4.76 -17.48 15.58
C VAL A 503 5.00 -18.86 16.20
N ASN A 504 4.68 -19.03 17.48
CA ASN A 504 4.70 -20.33 18.13
C ASN A 504 3.40 -21.09 17.86
N VAL A 505 3.45 -22.06 16.94
CA VAL A 505 2.31 -22.89 16.52
C VAL A 505 2.28 -24.26 17.20
N ALA A 506 3.13 -24.51 18.20
CA ALA A 506 3.13 -25.75 18.96
C ALA A 506 1.76 -26.11 19.56
N PRO A 507 0.94 -25.15 20.05
CA PRO A 507 -0.40 -25.45 20.55
C PRO A 507 -1.37 -25.96 19.49
N LEU A 508 -1.14 -25.67 18.21
CA LEU A 508 -1.92 -26.17 17.07
C LEU A 508 -1.39 -27.53 16.64
N PHE A 509 -0.08 -27.67 16.42
CA PHE A 509 0.53 -28.95 16.02
C PHE A 509 0.28 -30.08 17.01
N ASN A 510 0.25 -29.81 18.31
CA ASN A 510 -0.06 -30.80 19.34
C ASN A 510 -1.53 -31.27 19.35
N LEU A 511 -2.43 -30.63 18.59
CA LEU A 511 -3.76 -31.18 18.33
C LEU A 511 -3.74 -32.27 17.25
N LEU A 512 -2.67 -32.32 16.46
CA LEU A 512 -2.57 -33.07 15.21
C LEU A 512 -3.73 -32.72 14.28
N PRO A 513 -3.78 -31.46 13.81
CA PRO A 513 -4.83 -31.00 12.92
C PRO A 513 -4.61 -31.56 11.51
N ASP A 514 -5.71 -31.80 10.78
CA ASP A 514 -5.68 -32.23 9.39
C ASP A 514 -5.16 -31.10 8.49
N SER A 515 -5.43 -29.85 8.87
CA SER A 515 -4.91 -28.67 8.20
C SER A 515 -4.81 -27.47 9.15
N ILE A 516 -3.89 -26.55 8.85
CA ILE A 516 -3.82 -25.23 9.48
C ILE A 516 -4.10 -24.18 8.40
N GLU A 517 -5.16 -23.41 8.57
CA GLU A 517 -5.46 -22.26 7.74
C GLU A 517 -4.89 -21.00 8.41
N VAL A 518 -4.26 -20.13 7.62
CA VAL A 518 -3.83 -18.82 8.08
C VAL A 518 -4.46 -17.76 7.20
N THR A 519 -5.19 -16.86 7.85
CA THR A 519 -5.86 -15.71 7.26
C THR A 519 -5.32 -14.44 7.90
N GLY A 520 -5.45 -13.30 7.24
CA GLY A 520 -5.08 -12.06 7.89
C GLY A 520 -5.42 -10.81 7.11
N VAL A 521 -5.19 -9.67 7.76
CA VAL A 521 -5.39 -8.35 7.20
C VAL A 521 -4.15 -7.50 7.49
N ALA A 522 -3.67 -6.83 6.45
CA ALA A 522 -2.67 -5.78 6.54
C ALA A 522 -3.36 -4.41 6.53
N TYR A 523 -3.01 -3.55 7.47
CA TYR A 523 -3.64 -2.24 7.67
C TYR A 523 -2.60 -1.11 7.66
N ILE A 524 -2.83 -0.10 6.82
CA ILE A 524 -2.04 1.14 6.81
C ILE A 524 -2.72 2.16 7.74
N PRO A 525 -2.07 2.57 8.82
CA PRO A 525 -2.61 3.54 9.76
C PRO A 525 -2.55 4.98 9.22
N SER A 526 -3.53 5.79 9.61
CA SER A 526 -3.57 7.22 9.27
C SER A 526 -2.67 8.10 10.14
N ASN A 527 -1.74 7.52 10.91
CA ASN A 527 -0.89 8.23 11.87
C ASN A 527 0.51 8.58 11.31
N ASP A 528 0.90 8.00 10.17
CA ASP A 528 2.18 8.26 9.49
C ASP A 528 1.92 8.75 8.07
N THR A 529 2.80 9.62 7.59
CA THR A 529 2.78 10.02 6.17
C THR A 529 3.29 8.85 5.35
N SER A 530 2.42 8.31 4.51
CA SER A 530 2.73 7.18 3.66
C SER A 530 2.90 7.64 2.22
N ARG A 531 3.75 6.94 1.47
CA ARG A 531 3.92 7.14 0.04
C ARG A 531 3.50 5.87 -0.70
N LEU A 532 2.42 5.98 -1.45
CA LEU A 532 1.84 4.92 -2.25
C LEU A 532 2.19 5.14 -3.72
N GLN A 533 2.61 4.09 -4.42
CA GLN A 533 2.98 4.13 -5.82
C GLN A 533 2.31 2.97 -6.57
N VAL A 534 1.87 3.25 -7.80
CA VAL A 534 1.24 2.23 -8.66
C VAL A 534 2.21 1.08 -8.92
N GLY A 535 1.72 -0.16 -8.84
CA GLY A 535 2.51 -1.35 -9.16
C GLY A 535 3.46 -1.83 -8.06
N LYS A 536 3.53 -1.13 -6.92
CA LYS A 536 4.21 -1.64 -5.73
C LYS A 536 3.37 -2.73 -5.07
N SER A 537 4.04 -3.75 -4.57
CA SER A 537 3.39 -4.95 -4.06
C SER A 537 3.90 -5.35 -2.68
N PHE A 538 3.12 -6.21 -2.03
CA PHE A 538 3.52 -7.03 -0.91
C PHE A 538 3.34 -8.50 -1.30
N TRP A 539 4.33 -9.33 -0.95
CA TRP A 539 4.32 -10.78 -1.14
C TRP A 539 5.15 -11.40 -0.03
N GLY A 540 5.22 -12.72 0.01
CA GLY A 540 6.01 -13.38 1.04
C GLY A 540 6.18 -14.86 0.82
N SER A 541 6.71 -15.51 1.84
CA SER A 541 6.76 -16.96 1.96
C SER A 541 6.58 -17.33 3.42
N TYR A 542 6.23 -18.58 3.66
CA TYR A 542 6.15 -19.13 4.99
C TYR A 542 6.96 -20.41 5.11
N GLU A 543 7.44 -20.65 6.31
CA GLU A 543 8.14 -21.86 6.69
C GLU A 543 7.71 -22.30 8.09
N VAL A 544 7.20 -23.51 8.21
CA VAL A 544 6.91 -24.14 9.50
C VAL A 544 8.00 -25.15 9.82
N ASN A 545 8.64 -24.97 10.97
CA ASN A 545 9.64 -25.88 11.50
C ASN A 545 9.19 -26.50 12.82
N VAL A 546 9.13 -27.83 12.86
CA VAL A 546 8.73 -28.60 14.05
C VAL A 546 9.86 -29.56 14.43
N PRO A 547 10.81 -29.14 15.28
CA PRO A 547 11.89 -30.02 15.73
C PRO A 547 11.37 -31.12 16.66
N PHE A 548 11.99 -32.30 16.60
CA PHE A 548 11.66 -33.48 17.41
C PHE A 548 12.21 -33.35 18.84
N VAL A 549 11.90 -32.22 19.47
CA VAL A 549 12.06 -32.00 20.90
C VAL A 549 10.70 -32.26 21.52
N MET A 550 10.51 -33.46 22.06
CA MET A 550 9.18 -33.99 22.34
C MET A 550 9.09 -34.77 23.64
N LYS A 551 7.87 -34.87 24.15
CA LYS A 551 7.49 -35.88 25.14
C LYS A 551 6.75 -37.00 24.45
N THR A 552 6.98 -38.23 24.89
CA THR A 552 6.30 -39.40 24.35
C THR A 552 5.38 -40.01 25.39
N LYS A 553 4.28 -40.60 24.93
CA LYS A 553 3.51 -41.63 25.63
C LYS A 553 4.13 -43.00 25.31
N PRO A 554 3.80 -44.06 26.07
CA PRO A 554 4.32 -45.37 25.79
C PRO A 554 3.89 -45.86 24.40
N VAL A 555 4.81 -46.45 23.66
CA VAL A 555 4.56 -46.95 22.30
C VAL A 555 5.32 -48.25 22.07
N THR A 556 4.71 -49.18 21.33
CA THR A 556 5.34 -50.44 20.94
C THR A 556 5.52 -50.45 19.43
N PHE A 557 6.68 -50.88 18.96
CA PHE A 557 6.91 -51.14 17.54
C PHE A 557 7.67 -52.45 17.35
N ILE A 558 7.40 -53.11 16.22
CA ILE A 558 8.09 -54.32 15.77
C ILE A 558 8.57 -53.99 14.35
N PRO A 559 9.88 -54.04 14.07
CA PRO A 559 10.41 -53.80 12.73
C PRO A 559 9.80 -54.76 11.72
N VAL A 560 9.61 -54.31 10.48
CA VAL A 560 8.95 -55.12 9.44
C VAL A 560 9.88 -56.22 8.88
N LYS A 561 11.20 -56.04 9.02
CA LYS A 561 12.19 -56.98 8.49
C LYS A 561 12.52 -58.08 9.51
N SER A 562 12.34 -59.33 9.12
CA SER A 562 12.77 -60.51 9.89
C SER A 562 14.20 -60.92 9.59
N THR A 563 14.88 -61.45 10.60
CA THR A 563 16.02 -62.36 10.38
C THR A 563 15.46 -63.76 10.18
N VAL A 564 15.89 -64.42 9.10
CA VAL A 564 15.50 -65.81 8.79
C VAL A 564 16.50 -66.76 9.42
N LEU A 565 16.00 -67.73 10.16
CA LEU A 565 16.76 -68.84 10.70
C LEU A 565 16.41 -70.11 9.91
N GLU A 566 17.40 -70.67 9.24
CA GLU A 566 17.24 -71.85 8.40
C GLU A 566 16.96 -73.11 9.23
N PRO A 567 16.23 -74.10 8.67
CA PRO A 567 16.01 -75.39 9.31
C PRO A 567 17.35 -76.07 9.64
N VAL A 568 17.44 -76.63 10.84
CA VAL A 568 18.60 -77.44 11.23
C VAL A 568 18.39 -78.85 10.71
N ASP A 569 19.38 -79.46 10.07
CA ASP A 569 19.25 -80.83 9.55
C ASP A 569 19.05 -81.86 10.67
N GLU A 570 18.47 -83.01 10.32
CA GLU A 570 18.08 -84.02 11.31
C GLU A 570 19.27 -84.57 12.11
N ASP A 571 20.44 -84.77 11.49
CA ASP A 571 21.63 -85.31 12.17
C ASP A 571 22.15 -84.31 13.20
N THR A 572 22.33 -83.03 12.81
CA THR A 572 22.72 -81.96 13.72
C THR A 572 21.70 -81.79 14.86
N ARG A 573 20.40 -81.89 14.57
CA ARG A 573 19.34 -81.78 15.58
C ARG A 573 19.38 -82.91 16.59
N GLN A 574 19.59 -84.15 16.15
CA GLN A 574 19.70 -85.30 17.05
C GLN A 574 20.92 -85.19 17.95
N ARG A 575 22.07 -84.76 17.40
CA ARG A 575 23.29 -84.49 18.18
C ARG A 575 23.09 -83.42 19.25
N ILE A 576 22.38 -82.33 18.91
CA ILE A 576 22.00 -81.30 19.88
C ILE A 576 21.09 -81.90 20.97
N LYS A 577 20.08 -82.69 20.60
CA LYS A 577 19.13 -83.28 21.57
C LYS A 577 19.78 -84.28 22.52
N THR A 578 20.68 -85.14 22.03
CA THR A 578 21.30 -86.20 22.82
C THR A 578 22.47 -85.71 23.67
N GLY A 579 23.17 -84.66 23.22
CA GLY A 579 24.35 -84.11 23.88
C GLY A 579 24.16 -82.79 24.61
N LEU A 580 22.94 -82.24 24.69
CA LEU A 580 22.72 -80.90 25.29
C LEU A 580 23.18 -80.84 26.76
N VAL A 581 24.09 -79.93 27.06
CA VAL A 581 24.48 -79.56 28.43
C VAL A 581 23.75 -78.29 28.86
N SER A 582 23.80 -77.26 28.02
CA SER A 582 23.12 -75.98 28.27
C SER A 582 22.91 -75.22 26.97
N ALA A 583 21.94 -74.31 26.97
CA ALA A 583 21.78 -73.32 25.91
C ALA A 583 21.52 -71.95 26.54
N GLU A 584 22.13 -70.92 25.94
CA GLU A 584 21.93 -69.54 26.35
C GLU A 584 21.90 -68.63 25.12
N VAL A 585 21.16 -67.53 25.22
CA VAL A 585 21.22 -66.44 24.26
C VAL A 585 22.11 -65.36 24.84
N MET A 586 23.28 -65.15 24.24
CA MET A 586 24.16 -64.04 24.54
C MET A 586 23.71 -62.84 23.72
N TYR A 587 23.65 -61.64 24.32
CA TYR A 587 23.24 -60.44 23.62
C TYR A 587 24.00 -59.21 24.10
N ASN A 588 24.24 -58.29 23.16
CA ASN A 588 24.71 -56.94 23.42
C ASN A 588 23.68 -55.96 22.87
N VAL A 589 23.33 -54.97 23.69
CA VAL A 589 22.41 -53.91 23.31
C VAL A 589 23.06 -52.57 23.63
N GLU A 590 23.18 -51.73 22.61
CA GLU A 590 23.62 -50.34 22.72
C GLU A 590 22.43 -49.43 22.43
N ASN A 591 22.01 -48.63 23.40
CA ASN A 591 20.92 -47.67 23.24
C ASN A 591 21.48 -46.25 23.14
N GLY A 592 21.58 -45.75 21.91
CA GLY A 592 21.87 -44.35 21.58
C GLY A 592 20.62 -43.50 21.39
N CYS A 593 19.43 -43.98 21.77
CA CYS A 593 18.17 -43.24 21.76
C CYS A 593 17.93 -42.59 23.14
N PRO A 594 17.38 -41.36 23.21
CA PRO A 594 17.04 -40.73 24.50
C PRO A 594 15.82 -41.34 25.18
N LEU A 595 15.19 -42.33 24.55
CA LEU A 595 14.02 -43.03 25.07
C LEU A 595 14.46 -44.29 25.83
N ALA A 596 13.89 -44.50 27.01
CA ALA A 596 14.02 -45.74 27.76
C ALA A 596 12.92 -46.70 27.34
N GLY A 597 13.16 -48.01 27.46
CA GLY A 597 12.22 -49.00 26.97
C GLY A 597 12.59 -50.43 27.34
N THR A 598 11.81 -51.38 26.86
CA THR A 598 12.04 -52.82 26.97
C THR A 598 12.17 -53.39 25.58
N LEU A 599 13.21 -54.18 25.35
CA LEU A 599 13.45 -54.93 24.13
C LEU A 599 13.15 -56.40 24.40
N GLN A 600 12.33 -57.01 23.54
CA GLN A 600 12.07 -58.44 23.53
C GLN A 600 12.48 -59.01 22.18
N LEU A 601 13.28 -60.08 22.14
CA LEU A 601 13.57 -60.76 20.89
C LEU A 601 12.54 -61.87 20.68
N LEU A 602 11.66 -61.69 19.70
CA LEU A 602 10.61 -62.64 19.36
C LEU A 602 11.11 -63.60 18.29
N PHE A 603 10.63 -64.84 18.35
CA PHE A 603 10.77 -65.81 17.26
C PHE A 603 9.42 -66.42 16.90
N SER A 604 9.25 -66.78 15.64
CA SER A 604 8.04 -67.42 15.13
C SER A 604 8.34 -68.43 14.02
N ASN A 605 7.44 -69.39 13.82
CA ASN A 605 7.43 -70.29 12.66
C ASN A 605 6.75 -69.67 11.41
N PHE A 606 6.27 -68.43 11.48
CA PHE A 606 5.67 -67.70 10.37
C PHE A 606 6.16 -66.25 10.38
N ASP A 607 6.26 -65.60 9.22
CA ASP A 607 6.78 -64.22 9.11
C ASP A 607 5.73 -63.16 9.49
N TYR A 608 5.06 -63.37 10.63
CA TYR A 608 4.03 -62.49 11.14
C TYR A 608 4.14 -62.33 12.65
N PHE A 609 4.17 -61.08 13.10
CA PHE A 609 4.34 -60.72 14.51
C PHE A 609 3.31 -59.63 14.86
N PRO A 610 2.18 -59.98 15.48
CA PRO A 610 1.16 -59.00 15.83
C PRO A 610 1.70 -58.07 16.94
N LEU A 611 1.27 -56.80 16.92
CA LEU A 611 1.67 -55.81 17.92
C LEU A 611 1.12 -56.16 19.30
N ASP A 612 -0.14 -56.62 19.35
CA ASP A 612 -0.82 -57.08 20.55
C ASP A 612 -1.74 -58.27 20.26
N SER A 613 -2.53 -58.69 21.25
CA SER A 613 -3.49 -59.80 21.12
C SER A 613 -4.91 -59.33 20.76
N SER A 614 -5.08 -58.09 20.29
CA SER A 614 -6.40 -57.56 19.93
C SER A 614 -6.81 -58.05 18.55
N GLU A 615 -8.01 -58.63 18.43
CA GLU A 615 -8.58 -59.01 17.12
C GLU A 615 -8.75 -57.82 16.18
N GLU A 616 -8.98 -56.61 16.72
CA GLU A 616 -9.12 -55.37 15.95
C GLU A 616 -7.79 -54.88 15.33
N ASN A 617 -6.65 -55.35 15.84
CA ASN A 617 -5.31 -54.95 15.42
C ASN A 617 -4.58 -56.03 14.60
N LEU A 618 -5.27 -57.08 14.18
CA LEU A 618 -4.73 -58.10 13.28
C LEU A 618 -4.73 -57.60 11.83
N ASP A 619 -3.68 -58.00 11.10
CA ASP A 619 -3.62 -57.74 9.67
C ASP A 619 -4.62 -58.64 8.94
N SER A 620 -5.09 -58.19 7.78
CA SER A 620 -5.99 -58.98 6.93
C SER A 620 -5.32 -60.31 6.55
N GLY A 621 -6.04 -61.42 6.73
CA GLY A 621 -5.52 -62.77 6.48
C GLY A 621 -5.00 -63.49 7.73
N TYR A 622 -5.11 -62.89 8.93
CA TYR A 622 -4.80 -63.55 10.19
C TYR A 622 -6.02 -63.58 11.11
N VAL A 623 -6.14 -64.64 11.91
CA VAL A 623 -7.29 -64.83 12.79
C VAL A 623 -6.88 -65.51 14.09
N TRP A 624 -7.43 -65.03 15.21
CA TRP A 624 -7.40 -65.76 16.47
C TRP A 624 -8.53 -66.79 16.47
N ILE A 625 -8.19 -68.05 16.73
CA ILE A 625 -9.17 -69.11 17.00
C ILE A 625 -8.90 -69.59 18.42
N ASN A 626 -9.79 -69.18 19.34
CA ASN A 626 -9.52 -69.26 20.78
C ASN A 626 -8.21 -68.52 21.12
N ASP A 627 -7.25 -69.20 21.78
CA ASP A 627 -5.96 -68.63 22.19
C ASP A 627 -4.83 -68.88 21.18
N SER A 628 -5.15 -69.26 19.94
CA SER A 628 -4.17 -69.65 18.92
C SER A 628 -4.30 -68.80 17.66
N LEU A 629 -3.17 -68.29 17.18
CA LEU A 629 -3.09 -67.46 15.98
C LEU A 629 -2.94 -68.32 14.74
N PHE A 630 -3.67 -68.01 13.68
CA PHE A 630 -3.59 -68.69 12.40
C PHE A 630 -3.45 -67.69 11.24
N ALA A 631 -2.67 -68.06 10.23
CA ALA A 631 -2.73 -67.43 8.91
C ALA A 631 -3.76 -68.14 8.04
N ASP A 632 -4.65 -67.38 7.41
CA ASP A 632 -5.55 -67.84 6.37
C ASP A 632 -4.81 -67.84 5.02
N THR A 633 -4.51 -69.03 4.51
CA THR A 633 -3.76 -69.21 3.26
C THR A 633 -4.60 -69.95 2.23
N ASP A 634 -4.21 -69.89 0.96
CA ASP A 634 -4.85 -70.65 -0.13
C ASP A 634 -4.89 -72.17 0.13
N THR A 635 -4.02 -72.67 1.02
CA THR A 635 -3.93 -74.09 1.41
C THR A 635 -4.67 -74.43 2.71
N GLY A 636 -5.34 -73.46 3.34
CA GLY A 636 -6.04 -73.57 4.62
C GLY A 636 -5.35 -72.80 5.76
N LEU A 637 -5.83 -73.02 6.98
CA LEU A 637 -5.34 -72.33 8.18
C LEU A 637 -3.98 -72.91 8.63
N VAL A 638 -2.97 -72.04 8.72
CA VAL A 638 -1.62 -72.38 9.21
C VAL A 638 -1.43 -71.85 10.61
N TYR A 639 -1.11 -72.72 11.56
CA TYR A 639 -0.86 -72.33 12.96
C TYR A 639 0.42 -71.50 13.11
N ILE A 640 0.31 -70.36 13.79
CA ILE A 640 1.41 -69.46 14.11
C ILE A 640 1.75 -69.59 15.60
N SER A 641 2.97 -70.05 15.86
CA SER A 641 3.61 -70.06 17.17
C SER A 641 4.55 -68.87 17.27
N ILE A 642 4.37 -68.06 18.31
CA ILE A 642 5.22 -66.91 18.61
C ILE A 642 5.66 -67.02 20.07
N ASP A 643 6.95 -66.86 20.32
CA ASP A 643 7.50 -66.90 21.67
C ASP A 643 8.69 -65.92 21.78
N THR A 644 9.09 -65.60 23.01
CA THR A 644 10.15 -64.64 23.33
C THR A 644 11.42 -65.39 23.73
N LEU A 645 12.52 -65.13 23.02
CA LEU A 645 13.84 -65.69 23.32
C LEU A 645 14.44 -65.06 24.58
N PHE A 646 14.44 -63.73 24.65
CA PHE A 646 14.81 -62.99 25.84
C PHE A 646 14.09 -61.63 25.88
N GLY A 647 14.00 -61.06 27.08
CA GLY A 647 13.55 -59.70 27.30
C GLY A 647 14.57 -58.95 28.15
N VAL A 648 14.93 -57.74 27.74
CA VAL A 648 15.89 -56.88 28.44
C VAL A 648 15.38 -55.45 28.49
N ARG A 649 15.69 -54.74 29.57
CA ARG A 649 15.46 -53.30 29.64
C ARG A 649 16.52 -52.61 28.78
N LEU A 650 16.11 -51.73 27.87
CA LEU A 650 17.06 -50.91 27.12
C LEU A 650 17.95 -50.15 28.11
N PRO A 651 19.29 -50.21 27.96
CA PRO A 651 20.18 -49.50 28.85
C PRO A 651 19.91 -47.99 28.72
N LYS A 652 19.90 -47.28 29.86
CA LYS A 652 19.60 -45.85 29.85
C LYS A 652 20.78 -45.09 29.23
N ALA A 653 20.50 -44.26 28.24
CA ALA A 653 21.47 -43.30 27.71
C ALA A 653 21.68 -42.15 28.71
N GLU A 654 22.88 -41.55 28.72
CA GLU A 654 23.14 -40.30 29.44
C GLU A 654 22.59 -39.14 28.60
N ILE A 655 21.61 -38.42 29.14
CA ILE A 655 20.92 -37.31 28.45
C ILE A 655 21.44 -35.97 28.99
N ASP A 656 21.69 -35.01 28.10
CA ASP A 656 21.97 -33.62 28.47
C ASP A 656 20.68 -32.97 29.02
N GLN A 657 20.75 -32.44 30.23
CA GLN A 657 19.61 -31.80 30.89
C GLN A 657 19.23 -30.44 30.27
N VAL A 658 20.10 -29.81 29.48
CA VAL A 658 19.87 -28.50 28.87
C VAL A 658 18.99 -28.63 27.63
N ASP A 659 19.36 -29.52 26.70
CA ASP A 659 18.70 -29.63 25.40
C ASP A 659 18.00 -30.98 25.14
N GLY A 660 18.17 -31.95 26.04
CA GLY A 660 17.53 -33.27 25.95
C GLY A 660 18.18 -34.23 24.97
N SER A 661 19.38 -33.92 24.48
CA SER A 661 20.17 -34.77 23.56
C SER A 661 20.86 -35.94 24.28
N VAL A 662 21.23 -36.98 23.53
CA VAL A 662 22.05 -38.08 24.05
C VAL A 662 23.52 -37.69 24.03
N LYS A 663 24.16 -37.73 25.21
CA LYS A 663 25.59 -37.46 25.38
C LYS A 663 26.43 -38.72 25.26
N ASN A 664 26.01 -39.80 25.94
CA ASN A 664 26.66 -41.11 25.87
C ASN A 664 25.59 -42.21 25.73
N PRO A 665 25.76 -43.18 24.81
CA PRO A 665 24.85 -44.30 24.69
C PRO A 665 24.91 -45.21 25.92
N GLY A 666 23.78 -45.83 26.26
CA GLY A 666 23.73 -46.90 27.25
C GLY A 666 24.20 -48.22 26.64
N PHE A 667 24.88 -49.07 27.41
CA PHE A 667 25.36 -50.37 26.94
C PHE A 667 25.05 -51.47 27.96
N ILE A 668 24.66 -52.64 27.47
CA ILE A 668 24.50 -53.87 28.26
C ILE A 668 24.98 -55.08 27.44
N SER A 669 25.64 -56.02 28.12
CA SER A 669 26.13 -57.28 27.56
C SER A 669 25.87 -58.37 28.59
N GLU A 670 24.92 -59.24 28.29
CA GLU A 670 24.43 -60.28 29.20
C GLU A 670 24.08 -61.56 28.43
N SER A 671 23.77 -62.64 29.15
CA SER A 671 23.16 -63.83 28.58
C SER A 671 21.87 -64.21 29.29
N SER A 672 20.96 -64.82 28.54
CA SER A 672 19.70 -65.37 29.04
C SER A 672 19.69 -66.87 28.86
N VAL A 673 19.43 -67.63 29.92
CA VAL A 673 19.33 -69.08 29.86
C VAL A 673 18.14 -69.46 28.99
N LEU A 674 18.37 -70.32 28.01
CA LEU A 674 17.33 -70.83 27.12
C LEU A 674 16.90 -72.22 27.58
N ASP A 675 15.61 -72.40 27.84
CA ASP A 675 15.07 -73.70 28.20
C ASP A 675 15.10 -74.69 27.02
N THR A 676 15.06 -75.98 27.36
CA THR A 676 15.10 -77.08 26.38
C THR A 676 13.91 -77.07 25.42
N VAL A 677 12.73 -76.61 25.85
CA VAL A 677 11.52 -76.59 25.02
C VAL A 677 11.67 -75.56 23.91
N LYS A 678 12.11 -74.35 24.24
CA LYS A 678 12.39 -73.27 23.30
C LYS A 678 13.54 -73.62 22.38
N LEU A 679 14.64 -74.16 22.91
CA LEU A 679 15.76 -74.62 22.09
C LEU A 679 15.30 -75.64 21.05
N PHE A 680 14.53 -76.65 21.46
CA PHE A 680 14.07 -77.69 20.54
C PHE A 680 13.12 -77.19 19.46
N ARG A 681 12.35 -76.12 19.75
CA ARG A 681 11.56 -75.41 18.73
C ARG A 681 12.46 -74.69 17.72
N ILE A 682 13.45 -73.94 18.19
CA ILE A 682 14.37 -73.17 17.33
C ILE A 682 15.10 -74.08 16.32
N ILE A 683 15.48 -75.30 16.73
CA ILE A 683 16.20 -76.26 15.88
C ILE A 683 15.28 -77.22 15.11
N GLU A 684 13.96 -76.98 15.05
CA GLU A 684 13.04 -77.81 14.26
C GLU A 684 13.37 -77.79 12.75
N ASP A 685 12.78 -78.74 12.01
CA ASP A 685 12.88 -78.81 10.53
C ASP A 685 11.99 -77.76 9.85
N LYS A 686 12.08 -76.52 10.31
CA LYS A 686 11.23 -75.42 9.87
C LYS A 686 12.04 -74.14 9.83
N VAL A 687 11.68 -73.30 8.87
CA VAL A 687 12.17 -71.92 8.81
C VAL A 687 11.56 -71.16 9.97
N HIS A 688 12.38 -70.43 10.71
CA HIS A 688 11.93 -69.52 11.76
C HIS A 688 12.27 -68.08 11.40
N TYR A 689 11.46 -67.16 11.90
CA TYR A 689 11.63 -65.73 11.74
C TYR A 689 11.91 -65.11 13.10
N ILE A 690 12.78 -64.11 13.15
CA ILE A 690 13.17 -63.42 14.37
C ILE A 690 12.98 -61.92 14.18
N ARG A 691 12.28 -61.27 15.13
CA ARG A 691 12.08 -59.82 15.15
C ARG A 691 12.21 -59.27 16.58
N PRO A 692 12.85 -58.11 16.78
CA PRO A 692 12.78 -57.44 18.06
C PRO A 692 11.44 -56.72 18.22
N ARG A 693 10.79 -56.85 19.36
CA ARG A 693 9.70 -55.98 19.80
C ARG A 693 10.29 -54.96 20.77
N ILE A 694 10.14 -53.69 20.45
CA ILE A 694 10.63 -52.59 21.27
C ILE A 694 9.44 -51.83 21.84
N PHE A 695 9.35 -51.83 23.17
CA PHE A 695 8.42 -51.03 23.94
C PHE A 695 9.15 -49.81 24.48
N LEU A 696 8.74 -48.60 24.12
CA LEU A 696 9.29 -47.36 24.64
C LEU A 696 8.39 -46.81 25.74
N ASP A 697 8.99 -46.30 26.81
CA ASP A 697 8.28 -45.69 27.92
C ASP A 697 7.82 -44.25 27.58
N SER A 698 6.92 -43.72 28.41
CA SER A 698 6.65 -42.29 28.42
C SER A 698 7.82 -41.49 28.99
N THR A 699 8.03 -40.28 28.48
CA THR A 699 9.00 -39.34 29.05
C THR A 699 8.34 -38.27 29.93
N SER A 700 8.93 -38.01 31.10
CA SER A 700 8.49 -36.92 32.00
C SER A 700 9.01 -35.55 31.54
N THR A 701 10.18 -35.52 30.90
CA THR A 701 10.87 -34.34 30.35
C THR A 701 10.88 -34.39 28.83
N TYR A 702 11.09 -33.23 28.19
CA TYR A 702 11.28 -33.18 26.75
C TYR A 702 12.65 -33.76 26.40
N VAL A 703 12.64 -34.71 25.48
CA VAL A 703 13.84 -35.34 24.91
C VAL A 703 13.98 -34.95 23.46
N ARG A 704 15.19 -34.97 22.96
CA ARG A 704 15.52 -34.56 21.60
C ARG A 704 16.00 -35.74 20.79
N VAL A 705 15.30 -35.99 19.68
CA VAL A 705 15.65 -37.05 18.74
C VAL A 705 16.43 -36.46 17.57
N SER A 706 17.55 -37.10 17.24
CA SER A 706 18.42 -36.73 16.13
C SER A 706 18.70 -37.91 15.20
N ASP A 707 19.24 -37.61 14.01
CA ASP A 707 19.60 -38.59 13.00
C ASP A 707 20.79 -39.47 13.41
N ARG A 708 21.59 -39.03 14.40
CA ARG A 708 22.70 -39.79 14.99
C ARG A 708 22.25 -40.83 16.00
N ASN A 709 21.01 -40.74 16.51
CA ASN A 709 20.51 -41.72 17.46
C ASN A 709 20.35 -43.08 16.78
N MET A 710 20.76 -44.15 17.46
CA MET A 710 20.58 -45.51 16.98
C MET A 710 20.42 -46.49 18.14
N VAL A 711 19.77 -47.63 17.89
CA VAL A 711 19.72 -48.76 18.80
C VAL A 711 20.40 -49.94 18.11
N LYS A 712 21.52 -50.41 18.65
CA LYS A 712 22.22 -51.58 18.12
C LYS A 712 21.89 -52.81 18.94
N ILE A 713 21.57 -53.89 18.25
CA ILE A 713 21.24 -55.17 18.86
C ILE A 713 22.05 -56.25 18.17
N SER A 714 22.90 -56.95 18.93
CA SER A 714 23.58 -58.15 18.49
C SER A 714 23.22 -59.30 19.43
N SER A 715 22.76 -60.44 18.92
CA SER A 715 22.45 -61.61 19.71
C SER A 715 22.89 -62.91 19.03
N LEU A 716 23.27 -63.87 19.87
CA LEU A 716 23.86 -65.15 19.52
C LEU A 716 23.25 -66.24 20.39
N LEU A 717 22.79 -67.32 19.78
CA LEU A 717 22.48 -68.56 20.49
C LEU A 717 23.75 -69.38 20.66
N SER A 718 24.11 -69.67 21.91
CA SER A 718 25.26 -70.49 22.31
C SER A 718 24.74 -71.79 22.91
N ILE A 719 25.01 -72.91 22.24
CA ILE A 719 24.61 -74.26 22.66
C ILE A 719 25.87 -75.00 23.09
N THR A 720 25.90 -75.47 24.33
CA THR A 720 26.99 -76.30 24.84
C THR A 720 26.57 -77.77 24.77
N ILE A 721 27.36 -78.58 24.06
CA ILE A 721 27.10 -80.00 23.82
C ILE A 721 28.25 -80.83 24.39
N SER A 722 27.93 -81.94 25.04
CA SER A 722 28.90 -82.92 25.55
C SER A 722 29.49 -83.77 24.42
N SER A 723 30.75 -84.15 24.58
CA SER A 723 31.47 -85.02 23.64
C SER A 723 30.86 -86.41 23.48
N GLU A 724 30.13 -86.93 24.48
CA GLU A 724 29.41 -88.20 24.38
C GLU A 724 28.25 -88.16 23.38
N GLY A 725 27.60 -86.99 23.21
CA GLY A 725 26.53 -86.78 22.24
C GLY A 725 27.01 -86.43 20.83
N LEU A 726 28.29 -86.06 20.66
CA LEU A 726 28.92 -85.78 19.36
C LEU A 726 29.40 -87.05 18.63
N LEU A 727 29.55 -88.17 19.36
CA LEU A 727 30.08 -89.44 18.86
C LEU A 727 29.00 -90.50 18.58
N LYS A 728 27.73 -90.19 18.85
CA LYS A 728 26.54 -90.96 18.47
C LYS A 728 25.81 -90.21 17.36
#